data_AF-A0A0D3KBA7-F1
#
_entry.id   AF-A0A0D3KBA7-F1
#
_cell.length_a   1.000
_cell.length_b   1.000
_cell.length_c   1.000
_cell.angle_alpha   90.00
_cell.angle_beta   90.00
_cell.angle_gamma   90.00
#
_symmetry.space_group_name_H-M   'P 1'
#
loop_
_entity.id
_entity.type
_entity.pdbx_description
1 polymer ?
#
loop_
_entity_poly.entity_id
_entity_poly.type
_entity_poly.pdbx_seq_one_letter_code
_entity_poly.pdbx_strand_id
1 'polypeptide(L)'
;MPDCPTEICGVWDQDRSRCDSLCPLLAGLGLPSWAQSIACPAADMVKNTLRISCPEPGTVEIVDKTMFGRNSTRVTLDGAEREEKSKGRGKVFMLSGSHCAEGTGATLHCRLVSRGDGWHTRSERFLSQDPADAGQGVNWFGAEGENGTVEGLTHGSLDRFFEFLSTHNFNAVRILFNHRSVRENRPIPARSFSALHNPSLYDAMSGKPVEYLRMLVLLVEAAARRNVLVLIACGRLAADYWPGSGLWYDDSKGISEESVLASWSEVASTLCGQWNVFAADLMNKPHEATWAMGNPRTDWDAAAARIGNHLLSQCPRWMIFVEGIAVGAANDGGVSRGYFWGENLRGALQHPVVLRDESKLVYSPHTYGPSVRQQHYFNRAEGFPTNMPDIWNQHFLNVRRARGESVVVGGFGGRFQSEEDQNWHIKAVSYFVNNRVSSFYCALNPTAAGTGGLLEDDWATPRSDKLDVLSRLESSDVTQFLPPSPRPPPPPPPCLWERDSPCHFACTLTNTEAGCSEGGRDQLVTSVPGGPCFYCGHYNKDPAGCVTKYFQVPGVSFIALKRCEFKNGRCQAEFERQMCDGWQVPSPLPPPPPPPLQPTERSDSTQLRPSDSGSEVLLPSDSAKSRKMMISTEIRVLRN
;
A
#
# COMPACT_ATOMS: atom_id res chain seq x y z
N MET A 1 9.49 -7.18 25.84
CA MET A 1 8.04 -6.85 25.79
C MET A 1 7.58 -6.49 27.20
N PRO A 2 7.35 -5.21 27.53
CA PRO A 2 6.86 -4.83 28.86
C PRO A 2 5.38 -5.18 29.08
N ASP A 3 4.58 -5.27 28.00
CA ASP A 3 3.15 -5.54 28.09
C ASP A 3 2.78 -6.78 27.26
N CYS A 4 3.18 -7.97 27.71
CA CYS A 4 2.50 -9.18 27.25
C CYS A 4 1.06 -9.15 27.80
N PRO A 5 0.00 -9.33 26.98
CA PRO A 5 -1.36 -9.43 27.50
C PRO A 5 -1.42 -10.52 28.57
N THR A 6 -2.10 -10.25 29.69
CA THR A 6 -2.24 -11.18 30.82
C THR A 6 -2.78 -12.54 30.38
N GLU A 7 -3.51 -12.60 29.26
CA GLU A 7 -3.90 -13.85 28.62
C GLU A 7 -4.18 -13.68 27.11
N ILE A 8 -3.59 -14.55 26.28
CA ILE A 8 -3.91 -14.64 24.84
C ILE A 8 -4.76 -15.90 24.62
N CYS A 9 -6.07 -15.75 24.80
CA CYS A 9 -7.05 -16.84 24.63
C CYS A 9 -7.59 -16.92 23.19
N GLY A 10 -7.36 -18.05 22.52
CA GLY A 10 -7.89 -18.40 21.21
C GLY A 10 -7.64 -19.86 20.86
N VAL A 11 -8.29 -20.37 19.81
CA VAL A 11 -7.93 -21.64 19.17
C VAL A 11 -6.96 -21.30 18.04
N TRP A 12 -5.75 -21.84 18.12
CA TRP A 12 -4.64 -21.49 17.21
C TRP A 12 -4.25 -22.70 16.39
N ASP A 13 -4.12 -22.52 15.08
CA ASP A 13 -3.68 -23.54 14.14
C ASP A 13 -2.19 -23.34 13.80
N GLN A 14 -1.49 -24.45 13.58
CA GLN A 14 -0.09 -24.45 13.14
C GLN A 14 0.00 -24.12 11.65
N ASP A 15 0.86 -23.17 11.28
CA ASP A 15 1.17 -22.88 9.87
C ASP A 15 2.06 -23.99 9.30
N ARG A 16 1.45 -24.90 8.55
CA ARG A 16 2.13 -26.06 7.97
C ARG A 16 3.12 -25.68 6.88
N SER A 17 2.99 -24.51 6.24
CA SER A 17 3.92 -24.09 5.19
C SER A 17 5.29 -23.69 5.74
N ARG A 18 5.37 -23.43 7.05
CA ARG A 18 6.59 -22.97 7.74
C ARG A 18 7.14 -23.97 8.75
N CYS A 19 6.43 -25.06 9.04
CA CYS A 19 6.85 -26.05 10.04
C CYS A 19 7.53 -27.28 9.42
N ASP A 20 8.57 -27.78 10.09
CA ASP A 20 9.15 -29.08 9.78
C ASP A 20 8.26 -30.22 10.32
N SER A 21 8.31 -31.40 9.68
CA SER A 21 7.65 -32.60 10.18
C SER A 21 8.11 -32.93 11.60
N LEU A 22 7.18 -33.37 12.47
CA LEU A 22 7.52 -33.86 13.81
C LEU A 22 8.09 -35.28 13.79
N CYS A 23 8.07 -35.94 12.64
CA CYS A 23 8.53 -37.32 12.48
C CYS A 23 9.99 -37.56 12.92
N PRO A 24 10.98 -36.70 12.59
CA PRO A 24 12.35 -36.88 13.05
C PRO A 24 12.47 -36.84 14.58
N LEU A 25 11.66 -36.01 15.25
CA LEU A 25 11.59 -35.96 16.71
C LEU A 25 10.97 -37.24 17.28
N LEU A 26 9.86 -37.74 16.71
CA LEU A 26 9.23 -38.99 17.16
C LEU A 26 10.17 -40.19 16.98
N ALA A 27 10.87 -40.26 15.85
CA ALA A 27 11.93 -41.23 15.60
C ALA A 27 13.05 -41.11 16.65
N GLY A 28 13.55 -39.89 16.92
CA GLY A 28 14.56 -39.62 17.94
C GLY A 28 14.12 -39.98 19.37
N LEU A 29 12.82 -39.85 19.67
CA LEU A 29 12.20 -40.25 20.93
C LEU A 29 12.06 -41.78 21.09
N GLY A 30 12.52 -42.57 20.12
CA GLY A 30 12.58 -44.03 20.17
C GLY A 30 11.36 -44.73 19.56
N LEU A 31 10.61 -44.05 18.69
CA LEU A 31 9.55 -44.68 17.93
C LEU A 31 10.16 -45.66 16.91
N PRO A 32 9.82 -46.97 16.93
CA PRO A 32 10.36 -47.94 15.98
C PRO A 32 10.02 -47.59 14.54
N SER A 33 10.91 -47.89 13.58
CA SER A 33 10.73 -47.54 12.16
C SER A 33 9.41 -48.06 11.56
N TRP A 34 8.95 -49.24 11.98
CA TRP A 34 7.66 -49.79 11.52
C TRP A 34 6.45 -49.00 12.02
N ALA A 35 6.58 -48.30 13.14
CA ALA A 35 5.52 -47.47 13.71
C ALA A 35 5.58 -46.02 13.19
N GLN A 36 6.70 -45.58 12.61
CA GLN A 36 6.86 -44.24 12.04
C GLN A 36 5.98 -44.03 10.80
N SER A 37 5.83 -45.03 9.94
CA SER A 37 4.97 -44.96 8.74
C SER A 37 3.48 -44.72 9.05
N ILE A 38 3.03 -45.07 10.26
CA ILE A 38 1.67 -44.87 10.73
C ILE A 38 1.57 -43.61 11.60
N ALA A 39 2.51 -43.44 12.53
CA ALA A 39 2.46 -42.36 13.51
C ALA A 39 2.88 -41.00 12.94
N CYS A 40 3.76 -40.94 11.94
CA CYS A 40 4.23 -39.67 11.40
C CYS A 40 3.17 -38.92 10.58
N PRO A 41 2.44 -39.57 9.64
CA PRO A 41 1.31 -38.91 8.99
C PRO A 41 0.25 -38.50 10.00
N ALA A 42 -0.05 -39.36 10.99
CA ALA A 42 -1.01 -39.04 12.04
C ALA A 42 -0.57 -37.85 12.90
N ALA A 43 0.70 -37.77 13.29
CA ALA A 43 1.28 -36.69 14.08
C ALA A 43 1.27 -35.36 13.32
N ASP A 44 1.65 -35.36 12.04
CA ASP A 44 1.62 -34.17 11.18
C ASP A 44 0.18 -33.76 10.81
N MET A 45 -0.79 -34.68 10.98
CA MET A 45 -2.22 -34.42 10.81
C MET A 45 -2.92 -33.88 12.08
N VAL A 46 -2.33 -33.99 13.27
CA VAL A 46 -2.97 -33.55 14.52
C VAL A 46 -3.11 -32.03 14.53
N LYS A 47 -4.32 -31.53 14.74
CA LYS A 47 -4.58 -30.14 15.10
C LYS A 47 -4.43 -29.99 16.60
N ASN A 48 -3.39 -29.30 17.06
CA ASN A 48 -3.18 -29.00 18.47
C ASN A 48 -3.84 -27.66 18.80
N THR A 49 -4.72 -27.64 19.81
CA THR A 49 -5.23 -26.37 20.33
C THR A 49 -4.31 -25.88 21.42
N LEU A 50 -3.61 -24.79 21.16
CA LEU A 50 -2.74 -24.15 22.14
C LEU A 50 -3.50 -23.06 22.93
N ARG A 51 -3.12 -22.82 24.18
CA ARG A 51 -3.46 -21.59 24.93
C ARG A 51 -2.16 -21.03 25.47
N ILE A 52 -1.92 -19.74 25.24
CA ILE A 52 -0.68 -19.07 25.64
C ILE A 52 -1.05 -17.94 26.60
N SER A 53 -0.41 -17.92 27.76
CA SER A 53 -0.62 -16.89 28.78
C SER A 53 0.71 -16.40 29.33
N CYS A 54 0.75 -15.14 29.74
CA CYS A 54 1.88 -14.55 30.46
C CYS A 54 1.43 -14.31 31.91
N PRO A 55 1.47 -15.35 32.78
CA PRO A 55 0.91 -15.25 34.13
C PRO A 55 1.66 -14.23 35.00
N GLU A 56 2.94 -14.00 34.70
CA GLU A 56 3.83 -13.09 35.41
C GLU A 56 4.73 -12.37 34.39
N PRO A 57 5.18 -11.12 34.64
CA PRO A 57 6.11 -10.42 33.76
C PRO A 57 7.37 -11.25 33.50
N GLY A 58 7.76 -11.36 32.22
CA GLY A 58 8.93 -12.16 31.81
C GLY A 58 8.73 -13.68 31.83
N THR A 59 7.52 -14.19 32.10
CA THR A 59 7.21 -15.63 32.10
C THR A 59 6.12 -15.95 31.08
N VAL A 60 6.28 -17.07 30.36
CA VAL A 60 5.32 -17.59 29.38
C VAL A 60 4.84 -18.98 29.81
N GLU A 61 3.53 -19.20 29.77
CA GLU A 61 2.89 -20.50 29.94
C GLU A 61 2.18 -20.92 28.66
N ILE A 62 2.44 -22.15 28.20
CA ILE A 62 1.79 -22.78 27.06
C ILE A 62 1.04 -24.00 27.53
N VAL A 63 -0.24 -24.03 27.23
CA VAL A 63 -1.12 -25.17 27.44
C VAL A 63 -1.45 -25.77 26.09
N ASP A 64 -0.99 -26.99 25.83
CA ASP A 64 -1.35 -27.77 24.65
C ASP A 64 -2.47 -28.75 24.98
N LYS A 65 -3.58 -28.65 24.24
CA LYS A 65 -4.66 -29.63 24.26
C LYS A 65 -4.58 -30.47 22.99
N THR A 66 -4.14 -31.71 23.18
CA THR A 66 -4.12 -32.75 22.14
C THR A 66 -5.31 -33.69 22.33
N MET A 67 -5.56 -34.57 21.36
CA MET A 67 -6.53 -35.67 21.49
C MET A 67 -6.19 -36.66 22.63
N PHE A 68 -4.97 -36.61 23.17
CA PHE A 68 -4.47 -37.50 24.23
C PHE A 68 -4.37 -36.83 25.60
N GLY A 69 -4.80 -35.56 25.74
CA GLY A 69 -4.85 -34.85 27.02
C GLY A 69 -4.33 -33.42 26.98
N ARG A 70 -4.20 -32.81 28.16
CA ARG A 70 -3.75 -31.43 28.36
C ARG A 70 -2.37 -31.41 29.01
N ASN A 71 -1.40 -30.76 28.35
CA ASN A 71 -0.06 -30.49 28.87
C ASN A 71 0.09 -28.98 29.12
N SER A 72 0.77 -28.59 30.20
CA SER A 72 1.14 -27.20 30.46
C SER A 72 2.65 -27.10 30.66
N THR A 73 3.26 -26.11 30.03
CA THR A 73 4.69 -25.84 30.06
C THR A 73 4.91 -24.37 30.37
N ARG A 74 5.71 -24.06 31.40
CA ARG A 74 6.00 -22.68 31.83
C ARG A 74 7.50 -22.41 31.78
N VAL A 75 7.89 -21.26 31.22
CA VAL A 75 9.29 -20.86 31.00
C VAL A 75 9.49 -19.38 31.31
N THR A 76 10.60 -19.05 31.96
CA THR A 76 11.06 -17.66 32.16
C THR A 76 11.92 -17.22 30.97
N LEU A 77 11.58 -16.10 30.34
CA LEU A 77 12.31 -15.53 29.22
C LEU A 77 13.64 -14.94 29.69
N ASP A 78 14.70 -15.20 28.92
CA ASP A 78 16.09 -14.85 29.21
C ASP A 78 16.60 -15.38 30.58
N GLY A 79 15.89 -16.36 31.14
CA GLY A 79 16.26 -17.06 32.38
C GLY A 79 17.18 -18.27 32.14
N ALA A 80 17.69 -18.84 33.23
CA ALA A 80 18.48 -20.07 33.17
C ALA A 80 17.65 -21.27 32.65
N GLU A 81 18.30 -22.16 31.90
CA GLU A 81 17.68 -23.38 31.36
C GLU A 81 17.16 -24.27 32.51
N ARG A 82 15.91 -24.75 32.42
CA ARG A 82 15.26 -25.52 33.48
C ARG A 82 15.02 -26.98 33.09
N GLU A 83 15.37 -27.89 33.98
CA GLU A 83 15.12 -29.33 33.84
C GLU A 83 13.64 -29.70 34.12
N GLU A 84 13.03 -30.50 33.25
CA GLU A 84 11.65 -31.00 33.35
C GLU A 84 11.53 -32.50 33.01
N LYS A 85 10.57 -33.20 33.63
CA LYS A 85 10.35 -34.65 33.46
C LYS A 85 9.05 -34.96 32.70
N SER A 86 9.08 -35.91 31.76
CA SER A 86 7.86 -36.32 31.06
C SER A 86 6.89 -37.12 31.94
N LYS A 87 5.59 -36.89 31.74
CA LYS A 87 4.52 -37.71 32.35
C LYS A 87 4.61 -39.15 31.82
N GLY A 88 5.03 -40.07 32.70
CA GLY A 88 4.90 -41.52 32.51
C GLY A 88 6.06 -42.28 31.87
N ARG A 89 7.19 -41.65 31.48
CA ARG A 89 8.30 -42.37 30.83
C ARG A 89 9.73 -41.92 31.20
N GLY A 90 9.93 -41.23 32.32
CA GLY A 90 11.27 -41.01 32.91
C GLY A 90 12.28 -40.21 32.06
N LYS A 91 11.82 -39.48 31.04
CA LYS A 91 12.69 -38.66 30.19
C LYS A 91 12.86 -37.26 30.78
N VAL A 92 14.05 -36.72 30.62
CA VAL A 92 14.46 -35.40 31.12
C VAL A 92 14.69 -34.45 29.95
N PHE A 93 14.07 -33.27 30.02
CA PHE A 93 14.17 -32.20 29.03
C PHE A 93 14.69 -30.93 29.69
N MET A 94 15.36 -30.09 28.94
CA MET A 94 15.63 -28.72 29.33
C MET A 94 14.74 -27.76 28.54
N LEU A 95 14.26 -26.73 29.23
CA LEU A 95 13.45 -25.67 28.65
C LEU A 95 14.13 -24.33 28.86
N SER A 96 14.22 -23.52 27.81
CA SER A 96 14.58 -22.11 27.90
C SER A 96 13.71 -21.27 26.98
N GLY A 97 13.64 -19.97 27.27
CA GLY A 97 12.95 -19.01 26.45
C GLY A 97 13.80 -17.77 26.31
N SER A 98 13.76 -17.12 25.15
CA SER A 98 14.47 -15.87 24.92
C SER A 98 13.64 -14.89 24.12
N HIS A 99 13.87 -13.60 24.31
CA HIS A 99 13.32 -12.58 23.42
C HIS A 99 13.97 -12.67 22.03
N CYS A 100 13.20 -12.42 20.96
CA CYS A 100 13.79 -12.23 19.63
C CYS A 100 14.48 -10.85 19.56
N ALA A 101 15.59 -10.77 18.83
CA ALA A 101 16.41 -9.55 18.71
C ALA A 101 15.64 -8.32 18.18
N GLU A 102 14.53 -8.54 17.46
CA GLU A 102 13.70 -7.50 16.85
C GLU A 102 12.48 -7.10 17.71
N GLY A 103 12.33 -7.65 18.92
CA GLY A 103 11.35 -7.18 19.92
C GLY A 103 9.87 -7.59 19.71
N THR A 104 9.51 -8.22 18.58
CA THR A 104 8.13 -8.59 18.21
C THR A 104 7.79 -10.08 18.40
N GLY A 105 8.68 -10.86 18.99
CA GLY A 105 8.49 -12.30 19.20
C GLY A 105 9.27 -12.90 20.38
N ALA A 106 9.01 -14.18 20.65
CA ALA A 106 9.73 -14.97 21.65
C ALA A 106 10.11 -16.34 21.05
N THR A 107 11.30 -16.83 21.40
CA THR A 107 11.74 -18.19 21.06
C THR A 107 11.62 -19.06 22.29
N LEU A 108 11.04 -20.25 22.14
CA LEU A 108 11.07 -21.31 23.14
C LEU A 108 11.91 -22.47 22.63
N HIS A 109 12.80 -22.95 23.47
CA HIS A 109 13.70 -24.06 23.18
C HIS A 109 13.43 -25.20 24.13
N CYS A 110 13.30 -26.41 23.58
CA CYS A 110 13.17 -27.65 24.33
C CYS A 110 14.21 -28.65 23.84
N ARG A 111 15.09 -29.09 24.74
CA ARG A 111 16.19 -30.01 24.48
C ARG A 111 16.03 -31.29 25.29
N LEU A 112 16.16 -32.46 24.66
CA LEU A 112 16.08 -33.75 25.37
C LEU A 112 17.46 -34.14 25.93
N VAL A 113 17.65 -34.05 27.26
CA VAL A 113 18.96 -34.31 27.90
C VAL A 113 19.32 -35.78 27.93
N SER A 114 18.34 -36.65 28.16
CA SER A 114 18.55 -38.09 28.40
C SER A 114 19.21 -38.87 27.25
N ARG A 115 19.49 -38.24 26.10
CA ARG A 115 20.14 -38.87 24.93
C ARG A 115 21.25 -38.02 24.29
N GLY A 116 21.79 -37.03 25.00
CA GLY A 116 22.87 -36.14 24.52
C GLY A 116 22.37 -34.91 23.75
N ASP A 117 23.29 -34.03 23.32
CA ASP A 117 22.98 -32.70 22.76
C ASP A 117 22.33 -32.69 21.36
N GLY A 118 22.12 -33.87 20.75
CA GLY A 118 21.78 -34.01 19.33
C GLY A 118 20.31 -33.82 18.94
N TRP A 119 19.37 -33.66 19.89
CA TRP A 119 17.94 -33.50 19.57
C TRP A 119 17.32 -32.33 20.33
N HIS A 120 17.01 -31.25 19.62
CA HIS A 120 16.25 -30.13 20.18
C HIS A 120 15.17 -29.63 19.20
N THR A 121 14.04 -29.21 19.75
CA THR A 121 13.01 -28.49 19.00
C THR A 121 13.14 -27.02 19.30
N ARG A 122 13.27 -26.20 18.26
CA ARG A 122 13.19 -24.75 18.37
C ARG A 122 11.82 -24.31 17.89
N SER A 123 11.11 -23.59 18.76
CA SER A 123 9.78 -23.06 18.50
C SER A 123 9.87 -21.53 18.48
N GLU A 124 9.79 -20.94 17.30
CA GLU A 124 9.81 -19.48 17.13
C GLU A 124 8.38 -18.95 16.99
N ARG A 125 8.08 -17.85 17.67
CA ARG A 125 6.73 -17.26 17.71
C ARG A 125 6.80 -15.77 17.43
N PHE A 126 5.96 -15.33 16.50
CA PHE A 126 5.85 -13.93 16.11
C PHE A 126 4.39 -13.48 16.26
N LEU A 127 4.21 -12.25 16.74
CA LEU A 127 2.95 -11.55 16.60
C LEU A 127 2.86 -11.05 15.16
N SER A 128 2.03 -11.68 14.33
CA SER A 128 1.71 -11.13 13.02
C SER A 128 0.56 -10.16 13.20
N GLN A 129 0.82 -8.88 12.90
CA GLN A 129 -0.29 -7.98 12.59
C GLN A 129 -0.91 -8.46 11.26
N ASP A 130 -2.23 -8.35 11.19
CA ASP A 130 -3.00 -8.53 9.97
C ASP A 130 -2.38 -7.62 8.89
N PRO A 131 -2.22 -7.99 7.61
CA PRO A 131 -1.87 -7.02 6.58
C PRO A 131 -2.88 -5.86 6.45
N ALA A 132 -4.00 -5.91 7.20
CA ALA A 132 -4.85 -4.78 7.52
C ALA A 132 -4.26 -3.88 8.64
N ASP A 133 -3.01 -3.45 8.48
CA ASP A 133 -2.53 -2.24 9.16
C ASP A 133 -3.23 -1.06 8.48
N ALA A 134 -4.13 -0.40 9.23
CA ALA A 134 -5.16 0.47 8.69
C ALA A 134 -4.60 1.58 7.78
N GLY A 135 -4.94 1.50 6.48
CA GLY A 135 -4.75 2.61 5.54
C GLY A 135 -5.89 3.60 5.67
N GLN A 136 -5.60 4.83 6.09
CA GLN A 136 -6.53 5.95 6.02
C GLN A 136 -6.25 6.70 4.71
N GLY A 137 -7.06 6.38 3.70
CA GLY A 137 -6.94 6.93 2.36
C GLY A 137 -7.95 8.04 2.07
N VAL A 138 -7.69 8.80 1.01
CA VAL A 138 -8.66 9.74 0.42
C VAL A 138 -8.73 9.56 -1.09
N ASN A 139 -9.89 9.79 -1.69
CA ASN A 139 -10.03 9.96 -3.13
C ASN A 139 -9.67 11.40 -3.51
N TRP A 140 -8.77 11.57 -4.48
CA TRP A 140 -8.51 12.86 -5.13
C TRP A 140 -8.72 12.72 -6.63
N PHE A 141 -9.88 13.20 -7.09
CA PHE A 141 -10.32 13.04 -8.48
C PHE A 141 -10.09 14.31 -9.31
N GLY A 142 -10.25 14.18 -10.62
CA GLY A 142 -10.15 15.23 -11.62
C GLY A 142 -9.38 14.78 -12.85
N ALA A 143 -8.30 14.02 -12.66
CA ALA A 143 -7.42 13.60 -13.74
C ALA A 143 -8.12 12.66 -14.72
N GLU A 144 -9.15 11.95 -14.29
CA GLU A 144 -9.97 11.11 -15.15
C GLU A 144 -10.92 11.91 -16.05
N GLY A 145 -11.16 13.19 -15.79
CA GLY A 145 -12.03 14.08 -16.58
C GLY A 145 -11.30 14.98 -17.59
N GLU A 146 -12.04 15.93 -18.17
CA GLU A 146 -11.55 16.81 -19.25
C GLU A 146 -10.41 17.76 -18.83
N ASN A 147 -10.26 18.02 -17.53
CA ASN A 147 -9.18 18.85 -17.02
C ASN A 147 -7.83 18.13 -17.12
N GLY A 148 -7.80 16.79 -17.26
CA GLY A 148 -6.58 16.03 -17.48
C GLY A 148 -5.58 16.05 -16.33
N THR A 149 -5.95 16.58 -15.17
CA THR A 149 -5.19 16.60 -13.91
C THR A 149 -6.16 16.63 -12.73
N VAL A 150 -5.68 16.31 -11.53
CA VAL A 150 -6.50 16.39 -10.31
C VAL A 150 -7.03 17.80 -10.08
N GLU A 151 -8.24 17.94 -9.55
CA GLU A 151 -8.81 19.26 -9.29
C GLU A 151 -8.08 19.99 -8.15
N GLY A 152 -8.28 21.32 -8.08
CA GLY A 152 -7.71 22.17 -7.03
C GLY A 152 -6.35 22.78 -7.38
N LEU A 153 -5.66 22.33 -8.43
CA LEU A 153 -4.33 22.84 -8.80
C LEU A 153 -4.30 24.28 -9.33
N THR A 154 -5.47 24.88 -9.60
CA THR A 154 -5.60 26.32 -9.82
C THR A 154 -5.51 27.12 -8.50
N HIS A 155 -5.85 26.50 -7.37
CA HIS A 155 -5.91 27.10 -6.03
C HIS A 155 -4.70 26.77 -5.16
N GLY A 156 -3.90 25.77 -5.51
CA GLY A 156 -2.75 25.35 -4.70
C GLY A 156 -1.76 24.44 -5.43
N SER A 157 -0.61 24.21 -4.80
CA SER A 157 0.40 23.27 -5.29
C SER A 157 0.06 21.83 -4.91
N LEU A 158 0.56 20.85 -5.68
CA LEU A 158 0.51 19.43 -5.29
C LEU A 158 1.04 19.22 -3.86
N ASP A 159 2.18 19.82 -3.53
CA ASP A 159 2.80 19.68 -2.21
C ASP A 159 1.91 20.19 -1.08
N ARG A 160 1.16 21.28 -1.30
CA ARG A 160 0.21 21.83 -0.31
C ARG A 160 -0.90 20.82 0.01
N PHE A 161 -1.47 20.18 -1.02
CA PHE A 161 -2.53 19.21 -0.80
C PHE A 161 -2.02 17.93 -0.15
N PHE A 162 -0.84 17.43 -0.52
CA PHE A 162 -0.24 16.29 0.19
C PHE A 162 0.18 16.61 1.63
N GLU A 163 0.58 17.85 1.91
CA GLU A 163 0.79 18.35 3.27
C GLU A 163 -0.48 18.34 4.09
N PHE A 164 -1.59 18.80 3.50
CA PHE A 164 -2.91 18.73 4.14
C PHE A 164 -3.27 17.28 4.50
N LEU A 165 -3.07 16.32 3.58
CA LEU A 165 -3.34 14.92 3.83
C LEU A 165 -2.49 14.36 4.98
N SER A 166 -1.18 14.59 4.93
CA SER A 166 -0.25 14.13 5.97
C SER A 166 -0.58 14.70 7.35
N THR A 167 -0.95 15.99 7.40
CA THR A 167 -1.31 16.69 8.65
C THR A 167 -2.59 16.14 9.28
N HIS A 168 -3.50 15.59 8.46
CA HIS A 168 -4.78 15.03 8.91
C HIS A 168 -4.77 13.49 8.94
N ASN A 169 -3.60 12.88 9.12
CA ASN A 169 -3.41 11.45 9.30
C ASN A 169 -3.82 10.58 8.10
N PHE A 170 -3.86 11.14 6.89
CA PHE A 170 -4.03 10.35 5.67
C PHE A 170 -2.68 9.88 5.15
N ASN A 171 -2.53 8.57 5.01
CA ASN A 171 -1.30 7.92 4.54
C ASN A 171 -1.41 7.33 3.13
N ALA A 172 -2.59 7.42 2.51
CA ALA A 172 -2.83 6.96 1.15
C ALA A 172 -3.74 7.92 0.35
N VAL A 173 -3.60 7.90 -0.97
CA VAL A 173 -4.48 8.60 -1.91
C VAL A 173 -4.89 7.66 -3.04
N ARG A 174 -6.17 7.67 -3.40
CA ARG A 174 -6.71 7.02 -4.60
C ARG A 174 -6.82 8.07 -5.70
N ILE A 175 -6.05 7.88 -6.77
CA ILE A 175 -5.94 8.80 -7.91
C ILE A 175 -6.62 8.18 -9.12
N LEU A 176 -7.56 8.92 -9.70
CA LEU A 176 -8.38 8.43 -10.80
C LEU A 176 -7.82 8.93 -12.13
N PHE A 177 -7.66 8.03 -13.11
CA PHE A 177 -7.32 8.37 -14.49
C PHE A 177 -8.37 7.83 -15.48
N ASN A 178 -8.25 8.14 -16.77
CA ASN A 178 -9.04 7.48 -17.82
C ASN A 178 -8.19 6.84 -18.92
N HIS A 179 -8.66 5.70 -19.45
CA HIS A 179 -7.91 4.91 -20.42
C HIS A 179 -7.59 5.69 -21.70
N ARG A 180 -8.55 6.44 -22.25
CA ARG A 180 -8.31 7.21 -23.48
C ARG A 180 -7.20 8.25 -23.32
N SER A 181 -7.19 9.02 -22.24
CA SER A 181 -6.16 10.04 -21.99
C SER A 181 -4.77 9.43 -21.80
N VAL A 182 -4.68 8.22 -21.21
CA VAL A 182 -3.42 7.47 -21.18
C VAL A 182 -2.98 7.11 -22.60
N ARG A 183 -3.86 6.50 -23.40
CA ARG A 183 -3.53 6.05 -24.77
C ARG A 183 -3.17 7.19 -25.72
N GLU A 184 -3.84 8.34 -25.58
CA GLU A 184 -3.57 9.52 -26.40
C GLU A 184 -2.37 10.33 -25.90
N ASN A 185 -2.08 10.25 -24.61
CA ASN A 185 -1.00 10.94 -23.90
C ASN A 185 -0.81 12.42 -24.31
N ARG A 186 -1.92 13.14 -24.49
CA ARG A 186 -1.88 14.55 -24.89
C ARG A 186 -1.37 15.45 -23.75
N PRO A 187 -0.77 16.61 -24.06
CA PRO A 187 -0.49 17.63 -23.06
C PRO A 187 -1.71 18.00 -22.24
N ILE A 188 -1.55 18.14 -20.92
CA ILE A 188 -2.64 18.54 -20.05
C ILE A 188 -3.09 19.99 -20.37
N PRO A 189 -4.40 20.31 -20.28
CA PRO A 189 -4.87 21.66 -20.53
C PRO A 189 -4.23 22.68 -19.58
N ALA A 190 -3.57 23.71 -20.09
CA ALA A 190 -2.92 24.76 -19.27
C ALA A 190 -3.90 25.45 -18.29
N ARG A 191 -5.20 25.52 -18.63
CA ARG A 191 -6.25 26.08 -17.78
C ARG A 191 -6.56 25.27 -16.51
N SER A 192 -6.07 24.04 -16.43
CA SER A 192 -6.42 23.11 -15.35
C SER A 192 -5.57 23.26 -14.08
N PHE A 193 -4.51 24.08 -14.14
CA PHE A 193 -3.63 24.33 -13.01
C PHE A 193 -3.01 25.74 -13.09
N SER A 194 -2.46 26.22 -11.98
CA SER A 194 -1.68 27.46 -11.94
C SER A 194 -0.19 27.16 -12.14
N ALA A 195 0.44 27.76 -13.15
CA ALA A 195 1.89 27.68 -13.38
C ALA A 195 2.70 28.26 -12.21
N LEU A 196 2.14 29.25 -11.50
CA LEU A 196 2.77 29.83 -10.32
C LEU A 196 2.86 28.83 -9.17
N HIS A 197 1.80 28.04 -8.96
CA HIS A 197 1.75 27.05 -7.89
C HIS A 197 2.41 25.72 -8.28
N ASN A 198 2.34 25.34 -9.56
CA ASN A 198 2.80 24.05 -10.07
C ASN A 198 3.70 24.23 -11.30
N PRO A 199 4.87 24.87 -11.18
CA PRO A 199 5.74 25.13 -12.33
C PRO A 199 6.29 23.84 -12.95
N SER A 200 6.40 22.75 -12.19
CA SER A 200 6.84 21.43 -12.69
C SER A 200 5.86 20.79 -13.69
N LEU A 201 4.62 21.25 -13.75
CA LEU A 201 3.64 20.79 -14.75
C LEU A 201 3.85 21.44 -16.12
N TYR A 202 4.84 22.34 -16.24
CA TYR A 202 5.39 22.78 -17.52
C TYR A 202 6.71 22.08 -17.79
N ASP A 203 6.89 21.63 -19.03
CA ASP A 203 8.17 21.17 -19.52
C ASP A 203 9.13 22.35 -19.65
N ALA A 204 10.29 22.26 -18.98
CA ALA A 204 11.24 23.36 -18.86
C ALA A 204 11.88 23.75 -20.21
N MET A 205 11.93 22.82 -21.16
CA MET A 205 12.55 23.05 -22.48
C MET A 205 11.57 23.72 -23.45
N SER A 206 10.34 23.24 -23.50
CA SER A 206 9.32 23.71 -24.45
C SER A 206 8.45 24.84 -23.91
N GLY A 207 8.42 25.05 -22.59
CA GLY A 207 7.52 26.01 -21.95
C GLY A 207 6.04 25.64 -22.10
N LYS A 208 5.74 24.37 -22.42
CA LYS A 208 4.37 23.86 -22.60
C LYS A 208 3.97 22.95 -21.45
N PRO A 209 2.66 22.78 -21.18
CA PRO A 209 2.20 21.78 -20.22
C PRO A 209 2.71 20.38 -20.58
N VAL A 210 3.05 19.59 -19.57
CA VAL A 210 3.53 18.20 -19.74
C VAL A 210 2.42 17.28 -20.27
N GLU A 211 2.82 16.16 -20.85
CA GLU A 211 1.91 15.09 -21.27
C GLU A 211 1.21 14.42 -20.07
N TYR A 212 0.05 13.83 -20.33
CA TYR A 212 -0.81 13.20 -19.32
C TYR A 212 -0.09 12.17 -18.44
N LEU A 213 0.67 11.24 -19.04
CA LEU A 213 1.46 10.26 -18.29
C LEU A 213 2.54 10.93 -17.44
N ARG A 214 3.18 12.00 -17.94
CA ARG A 214 4.18 12.75 -17.17
C ARG A 214 3.54 13.50 -16.00
N MET A 215 2.33 14.02 -16.15
CA MET A 215 1.54 14.59 -15.05
C MET A 215 1.28 13.55 -13.95
N LEU A 216 0.88 12.31 -14.31
CA LEU A 216 0.71 11.24 -13.32
C LEU A 216 2.01 10.95 -12.56
N VAL A 217 3.15 10.91 -13.25
CA VAL A 217 4.47 10.73 -12.60
C VAL A 217 4.74 11.84 -11.58
N LEU A 218 4.57 13.10 -11.97
CA LEU A 218 4.82 14.24 -11.08
C LEU A 218 3.90 14.23 -9.85
N LEU A 219 2.65 13.79 -10.02
CA LEU A 219 1.70 13.63 -8.94
C LEU A 219 2.16 12.56 -7.95
N VAL A 220 2.53 11.36 -8.43
CA VAL A 220 2.94 10.27 -7.53
C VAL A 220 4.30 10.55 -6.87
N GLU A 221 5.19 11.28 -7.54
CA GLU A 221 6.44 11.77 -6.94
C GLU A 221 6.17 12.80 -5.83
N ALA A 222 5.15 13.65 -5.99
CA ALA A 222 4.73 14.57 -4.94
C ALA A 222 4.15 13.84 -3.71
N ALA A 223 3.35 12.79 -3.94
CA ALA A 223 2.89 11.90 -2.88
C ALA A 223 4.07 11.21 -2.16
N ALA A 224 5.06 10.72 -2.93
CA ALA A 224 6.22 10.01 -2.42
C ALA A 224 7.07 10.87 -1.46
N ARG A 225 7.26 12.15 -1.78
CA ARG A 225 7.99 13.10 -0.91
C ARG A 225 7.34 13.29 0.47
N ARG A 226 6.06 12.94 0.61
CA ARG A 226 5.29 13.03 1.85
C ARG A 226 4.95 11.65 2.42
N ASN A 227 5.57 10.58 1.93
CA ASN A 227 5.31 9.20 2.33
C ASN A 227 3.84 8.77 2.17
N VAL A 228 3.14 9.34 1.19
CA VAL A 228 1.75 8.99 0.89
C VAL A 228 1.72 7.90 -0.18
N LEU A 229 1.08 6.78 0.15
CA LEU A 229 0.84 5.67 -0.78
C LEU A 229 -0.18 6.07 -1.85
N VAL A 230 -0.02 5.54 -3.06
CA VAL A 230 -0.91 5.81 -4.19
C VAL A 230 -1.55 4.52 -4.66
N LEU A 231 -2.89 4.51 -4.65
CA LEU A 231 -3.73 3.57 -5.38
C LEU A 231 -4.12 4.23 -6.72
N ILE A 232 -3.60 3.71 -7.83
CA ILE A 232 -3.95 4.23 -9.16
C ILE A 232 -5.23 3.53 -9.65
N ALA A 233 -6.24 4.29 -10.06
CA ALA A 233 -7.57 3.77 -10.36
C ALA A 233 -8.06 4.20 -11.75
N CYS A 234 -8.65 3.27 -12.50
CA CYS A 234 -9.43 3.67 -13.68
C CYS A 234 -10.75 4.30 -13.22
N GLY A 235 -10.85 5.63 -13.26
CA GLY A 235 -12.05 6.37 -12.85
C GLY A 235 -13.17 6.37 -13.91
N ARG A 236 -12.80 6.38 -15.20
CA ARG A 236 -13.71 6.28 -16.36
C ARG A 236 -12.95 5.83 -17.60
N LEU A 237 -13.65 5.44 -18.66
CA LEU A 237 -13.00 5.00 -19.91
C LEU A 237 -12.45 6.18 -20.74
N ALA A 238 -13.12 7.33 -20.73
CA ALA A 238 -12.72 8.54 -21.44
C ALA A 238 -13.14 9.81 -20.69
N ALA A 239 -12.40 10.90 -20.88
CA ALA A 239 -12.58 12.17 -20.18
C ALA A 239 -14.01 12.76 -20.26
N ASP A 240 -14.62 12.69 -21.44
CA ASP A 240 -15.96 13.19 -21.79
C ASP A 240 -17.10 12.22 -21.39
N TYR A 241 -16.78 11.14 -20.70
CA TYR A 241 -17.68 9.99 -20.57
C TYR A 241 -17.91 9.59 -19.11
N TRP A 242 -18.90 10.24 -18.48
CA TRP A 242 -19.38 9.93 -17.14
C TRP A 242 -20.92 9.82 -17.13
N PRO A 243 -21.53 8.79 -16.50
CA PRO A 243 -20.92 7.70 -15.73
C PRO A 243 -20.34 6.56 -16.60
N GLY A 244 -20.43 6.69 -17.92
CA GLY A 244 -19.97 5.68 -18.86
C GLY A 244 -21.00 4.56 -19.09
N SER A 245 -20.54 3.43 -19.63
CA SER A 245 -21.37 2.25 -19.93
C SER A 245 -21.60 1.35 -18.72
N GLY A 246 -20.88 1.57 -17.62
CA GLY A 246 -20.88 0.66 -16.46
C GLY A 246 -20.14 -0.66 -16.68
N LEU A 247 -19.46 -0.82 -17.82
CA LEU A 247 -18.57 -1.93 -18.16
C LEU A 247 -17.12 -1.44 -18.34
N TRP A 248 -16.16 -2.37 -18.33
CA TRP A 248 -14.72 -2.06 -18.45
C TRP A 248 -14.29 -1.71 -19.88
N TYR A 249 -15.22 -1.73 -20.83
CA TYR A 249 -15.02 -1.41 -22.24
C TYR A 249 -16.29 -0.71 -22.79
N ASP A 250 -16.14 -0.09 -23.95
CA ASP A 250 -17.26 0.48 -24.70
C ASP A 250 -16.92 0.53 -26.19
N ASP A 251 -17.46 -0.43 -26.95
CA ASP A 251 -17.29 -0.52 -28.40
C ASP A 251 -17.83 0.72 -29.13
N SER A 252 -18.89 1.37 -28.60
CA SER A 252 -19.48 2.58 -29.21
C SER A 252 -18.57 3.80 -29.12
N LYS A 253 -17.64 3.80 -28.16
CA LYS A 253 -16.60 4.82 -27.97
C LYS A 253 -15.25 4.39 -28.56
N GLY A 254 -15.18 3.23 -29.21
CA GLY A 254 -13.96 2.66 -29.76
C GLY A 254 -12.95 2.21 -28.68
N ILE A 255 -13.43 1.86 -27.49
CA ILE A 255 -12.60 1.45 -26.36
C ILE A 255 -12.83 -0.05 -26.11
N SER A 256 -12.02 -0.90 -26.72
CA SER A 256 -12.06 -2.35 -26.50
C SER A 256 -11.34 -2.76 -25.21
N GLU A 257 -11.59 -3.99 -24.71
CA GLU A 257 -10.80 -4.57 -23.60
C GLU A 257 -9.30 -4.62 -23.94
N GLU A 258 -8.94 -4.86 -25.21
CA GLU A 258 -7.54 -4.81 -25.66
C GLU A 258 -6.92 -3.41 -25.48
N SER A 259 -7.66 -2.34 -25.83
CA SER A 259 -7.22 -0.95 -25.61
C SER A 259 -7.03 -0.64 -24.11
N VAL A 260 -7.90 -1.20 -23.27
CA VAL A 260 -7.83 -1.10 -21.80
C VAL A 260 -6.59 -1.81 -21.26
N LEU A 261 -6.29 -3.03 -21.71
CA LEU A 261 -5.07 -3.75 -21.36
C LEU A 261 -3.80 -2.99 -21.81
N ALA A 262 -3.82 -2.43 -23.02
CA ALA A 262 -2.72 -1.62 -23.53
C ALA A 262 -2.51 -0.33 -22.73
N SER A 263 -3.61 0.31 -22.29
CA SER A 263 -3.54 1.46 -21.38
C SER A 263 -2.96 1.08 -20.02
N TRP A 264 -3.41 -0.03 -19.43
CA TRP A 264 -2.86 -0.54 -18.18
C TRP A 264 -1.37 -0.88 -18.29
N SER A 265 -0.91 -1.42 -19.42
CA SER A 265 0.52 -1.62 -19.69
C SER A 265 1.31 -0.31 -19.65
N GLU A 266 0.79 0.78 -20.24
CA GLU A 266 1.45 2.10 -20.21
C GLU A 266 1.48 2.69 -18.80
N VAL A 267 0.40 2.54 -18.02
CA VAL A 267 0.37 2.96 -16.61
C VAL A 267 1.39 2.16 -15.79
N ALA A 268 1.43 0.84 -15.95
CA ALA A 268 2.36 -0.03 -15.24
C ALA A 268 3.82 0.26 -15.62
N SER A 269 4.14 0.40 -16.91
CA SER A 269 5.51 0.72 -17.36
C SER A 269 5.98 2.08 -16.83
N THR A 270 5.05 3.03 -16.67
CA THR A 270 5.34 4.39 -16.20
C THR A 270 5.49 4.45 -14.68
N LEU A 271 4.63 3.74 -13.92
CA LEU A 271 4.49 3.95 -12.48
C LEU A 271 4.99 2.80 -11.61
N CYS A 272 5.25 1.60 -12.14
CA CYS A 272 5.66 0.44 -11.31
C CYS A 272 6.98 0.68 -10.56
N GLY A 273 7.89 1.49 -11.10
CA GLY A 273 9.15 1.86 -10.46
C GLY A 273 8.99 2.82 -9.27
N GLN A 274 7.82 3.46 -9.10
CA GLN A 274 7.54 4.38 -8.00
C GLN A 274 7.14 3.58 -6.76
N TRP A 275 7.96 3.64 -5.71
CA TRP A 275 7.81 2.80 -4.52
C TRP A 275 6.44 2.94 -3.86
N ASN A 276 5.89 4.16 -3.85
CA ASN A 276 4.65 4.50 -3.17
C ASN A 276 3.40 4.14 -3.97
N VAL A 277 3.52 3.86 -5.26
CA VAL A 277 2.41 3.29 -6.04
C VAL A 277 2.35 1.80 -5.71
N PHE A 278 1.40 1.42 -4.86
CA PHE A 278 1.36 0.08 -4.26
C PHE A 278 0.30 -0.83 -4.88
N ALA A 279 -0.67 -0.26 -5.59
CA ALA A 279 -1.84 -0.99 -6.05
C ALA A 279 -2.50 -0.33 -7.26
N ALA A 280 -3.25 -1.15 -8.00
CA ALA A 280 -4.11 -0.72 -9.10
C ALA A 280 -5.56 -1.13 -8.84
N ASP A 281 -6.48 -0.17 -8.96
CA ASP A 281 -7.93 -0.38 -8.92
C ASP A 281 -8.48 -0.43 -10.35
N LEU A 282 -8.93 -1.62 -10.73
CA LEU A 282 -9.09 -2.01 -12.13
C LEU A 282 -10.17 -1.19 -12.87
N MET A 283 -11.25 -0.86 -12.19
CA MET A 283 -12.36 -0.11 -12.75
C MET A 283 -13.24 0.46 -11.62
N ASN A 284 -13.48 1.76 -11.69
CA ASN A 284 -14.34 2.44 -10.74
C ASN A 284 -15.82 2.15 -10.99
N LYS A 285 -16.51 1.60 -9.99
CA LYS A 285 -17.96 1.40 -9.90
C LYS A 285 -18.59 0.69 -11.10
N PRO A 286 -18.20 -0.56 -11.43
CA PRO A 286 -18.95 -1.39 -12.36
C PRO A 286 -20.44 -1.42 -11.94
N HIS A 287 -21.34 -1.09 -12.86
CA HIS A 287 -22.77 -0.95 -12.53
C HIS A 287 -23.73 -1.54 -13.55
N GLU A 288 -23.28 -1.76 -14.78
CA GLU A 288 -23.98 -2.58 -15.78
C GLU A 288 -23.33 -3.97 -15.92
N ALA A 289 -22.31 -4.25 -15.10
CA ALA A 289 -21.61 -5.53 -15.07
C ALA A 289 -22.33 -6.55 -14.19
N THR A 290 -22.19 -7.83 -14.55
CA THR A 290 -22.67 -8.99 -13.81
C THR A 290 -21.52 -9.68 -13.07
N TRP A 291 -21.84 -10.68 -12.24
CA TRP A 291 -20.83 -11.50 -11.55
C TRP A 291 -21.22 -12.97 -11.63
N ALA A 292 -20.37 -13.77 -12.28
CA ALA A 292 -20.53 -15.21 -12.47
C ALA A 292 -21.86 -15.63 -13.14
N MET A 293 -22.41 -14.81 -14.04
CA MET A 293 -23.63 -15.14 -14.79
C MET A 293 -23.37 -16.01 -16.03
N GLY A 294 -22.11 -16.27 -16.36
CA GLY A 294 -21.67 -17.05 -17.52
C GLY A 294 -21.60 -16.24 -18.82
N ASN A 295 -21.69 -14.91 -18.75
CA ASN A 295 -21.61 -14.03 -19.92
C ASN A 295 -20.29 -13.25 -19.92
N PRO A 296 -19.31 -13.60 -20.78
CA PRO A 296 -18.00 -12.95 -20.78
C PRO A 296 -18.03 -11.46 -21.16
N ARG A 297 -19.14 -10.98 -21.72
CA ARG A 297 -19.34 -9.56 -22.09
C ARG A 297 -19.75 -8.69 -20.90
N THR A 298 -20.21 -9.28 -19.81
CA THR A 298 -20.72 -8.56 -18.63
C THR A 298 -20.12 -9.04 -17.31
N ASP A 299 -19.59 -10.28 -17.25
CA ASP A 299 -19.03 -10.86 -16.04
C ASP A 299 -17.73 -10.18 -15.61
N TRP A 300 -17.86 -9.31 -14.60
CA TRP A 300 -16.78 -8.53 -14.05
C TRP A 300 -15.74 -9.38 -13.33
N ASP A 301 -16.14 -10.47 -12.67
CA ASP A 301 -15.22 -11.38 -12.00
C ASP A 301 -14.20 -12.00 -12.96
N ALA A 302 -14.67 -12.47 -14.11
CA ALA A 302 -13.82 -13.02 -15.15
C ALA A 302 -12.97 -11.92 -15.82
N ALA A 303 -13.52 -10.72 -16.04
CA ALA A 303 -12.77 -9.61 -16.60
C ALA A 303 -11.68 -9.08 -15.66
N ALA A 304 -12.00 -8.91 -14.38
CA ALA A 304 -11.06 -8.52 -13.33
C ALA A 304 -9.91 -9.52 -13.20
N ALA A 305 -10.18 -10.83 -13.31
CA ALA A 305 -9.14 -11.85 -13.36
C ALA A 305 -8.20 -11.66 -14.56
N ARG A 306 -8.74 -11.42 -15.77
CA ARG A 306 -7.92 -11.18 -16.97
C ARG A 306 -7.07 -9.91 -16.85
N ILE A 307 -7.69 -8.78 -16.49
CA ILE A 307 -7.02 -7.48 -16.37
C ILE A 307 -5.99 -7.51 -15.23
N GLY A 308 -6.35 -8.05 -14.07
CA GLY A 308 -5.47 -8.18 -12.91
C GLY A 308 -4.23 -9.05 -13.21
N ASN A 309 -4.43 -10.20 -13.86
CA ASN A 309 -3.31 -11.07 -14.25
C ASN A 309 -2.40 -10.45 -15.31
N HIS A 310 -2.97 -9.68 -16.25
CA HIS A 310 -2.20 -8.86 -17.18
C HIS A 310 -1.35 -7.83 -16.43
N LEU A 311 -1.93 -7.05 -15.52
CA LEU A 311 -1.18 -6.08 -14.71
C LEU A 311 -0.09 -6.71 -13.86
N LEU A 312 -0.36 -7.84 -13.21
CA LEU A 312 0.66 -8.53 -12.43
C LEU A 312 1.84 -8.95 -13.33
N SER A 313 1.60 -9.32 -14.59
CA SER A 313 2.68 -9.64 -15.55
C SER A 313 3.62 -8.46 -15.83
N GLN A 314 3.09 -7.23 -15.74
CA GLN A 314 3.84 -5.99 -15.95
C GLN A 314 4.46 -5.46 -14.65
N CYS A 315 3.73 -5.54 -13.53
CA CYS A 315 4.15 -5.08 -12.22
C CYS A 315 3.78 -6.10 -11.12
N PRO A 316 4.63 -7.12 -10.85
CA PRO A 316 4.34 -8.16 -9.86
C PRO A 316 4.23 -7.66 -8.41
N ARG A 317 4.72 -6.43 -8.14
CA ARG A 317 4.69 -5.81 -6.81
C ARG A 317 3.29 -5.35 -6.42
N TRP A 318 2.50 -4.88 -7.38
CA TRP A 318 1.22 -4.24 -7.10
C TRP A 318 0.19 -5.22 -6.52
N MET A 319 -0.65 -4.68 -5.64
CA MET A 319 -1.93 -5.28 -5.27
C MET A 319 -2.98 -4.96 -6.33
N ILE A 320 -3.92 -5.87 -6.54
CA ILE A 320 -5.01 -5.73 -7.49
C ILE A 320 -6.30 -5.50 -6.73
N PHE A 321 -6.83 -4.28 -6.83
CA PHE A 321 -8.08 -3.87 -6.21
C PHE A 321 -9.23 -4.14 -7.18
N VAL A 322 -10.21 -4.92 -6.72
CA VAL A 322 -11.40 -5.28 -7.49
C VAL A 322 -12.64 -4.80 -6.76
N GLU A 323 -13.30 -3.77 -7.30
CA GLU A 323 -14.59 -3.31 -6.80
C GLU A 323 -15.70 -4.34 -7.05
N GLY A 324 -16.83 -4.17 -6.36
CA GLY A 324 -18.05 -4.93 -6.61
C GLY A 324 -18.76 -4.50 -7.89
N ILE A 325 -19.98 -5.02 -8.07
CA ILE A 325 -20.93 -4.57 -9.10
C ILE A 325 -22.09 -3.81 -8.46
N ALA A 326 -23.10 -3.42 -9.23
CA ALA A 326 -24.37 -2.90 -8.69
C ALA A 326 -25.36 -4.03 -8.39
N VAL A 327 -25.83 -4.72 -9.42
CA VAL A 327 -26.78 -5.84 -9.34
C VAL A 327 -26.39 -6.93 -10.33
N GLY A 328 -26.78 -8.17 -10.10
CA GLY A 328 -26.62 -9.25 -11.08
C GLY A 328 -25.47 -10.21 -10.76
N ALA A 329 -25.26 -10.51 -9.48
CA ALA A 329 -24.43 -11.64 -9.07
C ALA A 329 -25.25 -12.94 -9.03
N ALA A 330 -24.65 -14.05 -9.46
CA ALA A 330 -25.31 -15.36 -9.52
C ALA A 330 -25.94 -15.84 -8.20
N ASN A 331 -25.40 -15.38 -7.07
CA ASN A 331 -25.82 -15.71 -5.71
C ASN A 331 -26.37 -14.49 -4.93
N ASP A 332 -26.89 -13.48 -5.64
CA ASP A 332 -27.53 -12.31 -5.03
C ASP A 332 -28.78 -12.67 -4.21
N GLY A 333 -29.27 -13.92 -4.29
CA GLY A 333 -30.46 -14.36 -3.53
C GLY A 333 -31.73 -13.63 -3.96
N GLY A 334 -31.74 -13.06 -5.17
CA GLY A 334 -32.84 -12.22 -5.67
C GLY A 334 -32.88 -10.82 -5.07
N VAL A 335 -31.89 -10.43 -4.25
CA VAL A 335 -31.78 -9.07 -3.72
C VAL A 335 -31.37 -8.15 -4.87
N SER A 336 -32.32 -7.51 -5.53
CA SER A 336 -32.09 -6.54 -6.61
C SER A 336 -32.09 -5.09 -6.13
N ARG A 337 -32.10 -4.86 -4.82
CA ARG A 337 -32.31 -3.53 -4.23
C ARG A 337 -31.28 -3.27 -3.16
N GLY A 338 -30.81 -2.02 -3.11
CA GLY A 338 -30.02 -1.53 -1.99
C GLY A 338 -28.51 -1.43 -2.21
N TYR A 339 -27.96 -1.83 -3.36
CA TYR A 339 -26.52 -1.66 -3.59
C TYR A 339 -26.19 -0.29 -4.18
N PHE A 340 -25.06 0.26 -3.76
CA PHE A 340 -24.34 1.28 -4.52
C PHE A 340 -23.56 0.62 -5.67
N TRP A 341 -23.26 1.41 -6.70
CA TRP A 341 -22.36 0.95 -7.75
C TRP A 341 -20.98 0.65 -7.16
N GLY A 342 -20.40 -0.49 -7.54
CA GLY A 342 -19.13 -0.95 -6.95
C GLY A 342 -19.25 -1.60 -5.57
N GLU A 343 -20.45 -1.74 -5.00
CA GLU A 343 -20.62 -2.23 -3.61
C GLU A 343 -20.79 -3.75 -3.52
N ASN A 344 -21.52 -4.33 -4.46
CA ASN A 344 -22.01 -5.69 -4.36
C ASN A 344 -20.88 -6.69 -4.63
N LEU A 345 -20.40 -7.34 -3.57
CA LEU A 345 -19.38 -8.39 -3.61
C LEU A 345 -19.94 -9.76 -3.25
N ARG A 346 -21.25 -9.95 -3.30
CA ARG A 346 -21.88 -11.24 -2.97
C ARG A 346 -21.41 -12.36 -3.88
N GLY A 347 -21.25 -12.05 -5.18
CA GLY A 347 -20.67 -12.95 -6.19
C GLY A 347 -19.39 -13.63 -5.73
N ALA A 348 -18.49 -12.84 -5.12
CA ALA A 348 -17.18 -13.30 -4.66
C ALA A 348 -17.23 -14.39 -3.58
N LEU A 349 -18.33 -14.52 -2.83
CA LEU A 349 -18.46 -15.57 -1.80
C LEU A 349 -18.35 -16.98 -2.39
N GLN A 350 -18.88 -17.18 -3.58
CA GLN A 350 -18.90 -18.48 -4.27
C GLN A 350 -18.01 -18.49 -5.51
N HIS A 351 -17.84 -17.32 -6.14
CA HIS A 351 -17.07 -17.14 -7.37
C HIS A 351 -16.03 -16.04 -7.16
N PRO A 352 -14.96 -16.32 -6.39
CA PRO A 352 -13.90 -15.35 -6.18
C PRO A 352 -13.20 -15.04 -7.51
N VAL A 353 -12.59 -13.86 -7.57
CA VAL A 353 -11.72 -13.49 -8.69
C VAL A 353 -10.46 -14.34 -8.56
N VAL A 354 -10.04 -15.00 -9.64
CA VAL A 354 -8.89 -15.90 -9.61
C VAL A 354 -7.67 -15.20 -10.21
N LEU A 355 -6.73 -14.82 -9.35
CA LEU A 355 -5.45 -14.27 -9.77
C LEU A 355 -4.37 -15.36 -9.78
N ARG A 356 -3.33 -15.17 -10.59
CA ARG A 356 -2.15 -16.04 -10.63
C ARG A 356 -1.36 -16.03 -9.32
N ASP A 357 -1.52 -14.95 -8.54
CA ASP A 357 -1.00 -14.80 -7.18
C ASP A 357 -2.14 -14.23 -6.32
N GLU A 358 -2.84 -15.11 -5.63
CA GLU A 358 -4.00 -14.75 -4.80
C GLU A 358 -3.62 -13.85 -3.61
N SER A 359 -2.34 -13.82 -3.21
CA SER A 359 -1.88 -12.89 -2.17
C SER A 359 -1.96 -11.42 -2.59
N LYS A 360 -2.20 -11.15 -3.88
CA LYS A 360 -2.32 -9.80 -4.46
C LYS A 360 -3.75 -9.29 -4.53
N LEU A 361 -4.75 -10.14 -4.31
CA LEU A 361 -6.16 -9.75 -4.45
C LEU A 361 -6.64 -8.92 -3.25
N VAL A 362 -7.26 -7.78 -3.54
CA VAL A 362 -7.97 -6.96 -2.56
C VAL A 362 -9.36 -6.62 -3.12
N TYR A 363 -10.40 -6.90 -2.35
CA TYR A 363 -11.75 -6.48 -2.70
C TYR A 363 -12.02 -5.06 -2.24
N SER A 364 -12.59 -4.23 -3.13
CA SER A 364 -12.68 -2.78 -2.96
C SER A 364 -14.10 -2.22 -3.05
N PRO A 365 -15.02 -2.53 -2.11
CA PRO A 365 -16.40 -2.07 -2.22
C PRO A 365 -16.52 -0.54 -2.06
N HIS A 366 -17.49 0.07 -2.75
CA HIS A 366 -17.92 1.46 -2.53
C HIS A 366 -19.24 1.50 -1.77
N THR A 367 -19.37 2.33 -0.73
CA THR A 367 -20.60 2.44 0.06
C THR A 367 -20.83 3.89 0.49
N TYR A 368 -22.07 4.38 0.42
CA TYR A 368 -22.36 5.80 0.64
C TYR A 368 -23.59 6.05 1.52
N GLY A 369 -23.71 7.27 2.01
CA GLY A 369 -24.81 7.71 2.85
C GLY A 369 -26.05 8.21 2.10
N PRO A 370 -27.10 8.58 2.86
CA PRO A 370 -28.35 9.19 2.37
C PRO A 370 -28.16 10.32 1.36
N SER A 371 -27.12 11.16 1.53
CA SER A 371 -26.90 12.32 0.66
C SER A 371 -26.47 11.97 -0.77
N VAL A 372 -25.99 10.74 -1.01
CA VAL A 372 -25.62 10.25 -2.34
C VAL A 372 -26.82 9.61 -3.03
N ARG A 373 -27.53 8.73 -2.33
CA ARG A 373 -28.77 8.11 -2.81
C ARG A 373 -29.58 7.62 -1.61
N GLN A 374 -30.86 8.01 -1.55
CA GLN A 374 -31.74 7.51 -0.50
C GLN A 374 -32.12 6.05 -0.74
N GLN A 375 -31.49 5.15 0.02
CA GLN A 375 -31.80 3.73 0.04
C GLN A 375 -32.95 3.47 1.03
N HIS A 376 -33.76 2.45 0.74
CA HIS A 376 -34.93 2.10 1.56
C HIS A 376 -34.56 1.80 3.03
N TYR A 377 -33.39 1.20 3.27
CA TYR A 377 -32.90 0.84 4.60
C TYR A 377 -32.33 2.03 5.41
N PHE A 378 -32.32 3.25 4.88
CA PHE A 378 -32.02 4.46 5.68
C PHE A 378 -33.24 4.96 6.49
N ASN A 379 -34.41 4.37 6.25
CA ASN A 379 -35.60 4.69 7.05
C ASN A 379 -35.43 4.22 8.51
N ARG A 380 -35.78 5.07 9.48
CA ARG A 380 -35.81 4.73 10.91
C ARG A 380 -36.73 3.54 11.21
N ALA A 381 -37.84 3.39 10.47
CA ALA A 381 -38.74 2.25 10.61
C ALA A 381 -38.07 0.90 10.24
N GLU A 382 -37.02 0.94 9.41
CA GLU A 382 -36.20 -0.22 9.02
C GLU A 382 -35.00 -0.43 9.95
N GLY A 383 -34.93 0.31 11.07
CA GLY A 383 -33.89 0.19 12.10
C GLY A 383 -32.63 1.02 11.84
N PHE A 384 -32.66 2.01 10.94
CA PHE A 384 -31.53 2.91 10.70
C PHE A 384 -31.18 3.76 11.94
N PRO A 385 -29.88 3.92 12.31
CA PRO A 385 -28.66 3.40 11.67
C PRO A 385 -28.17 2.06 12.23
N THR A 386 -28.93 1.42 13.12
CA THR A 386 -28.51 0.18 13.79
C THR A 386 -28.47 -1.05 12.88
N ASN A 387 -29.24 -1.03 11.79
CA ASN A 387 -29.29 -2.07 10.75
C ASN A 387 -28.04 -2.12 9.85
N MET A 388 -27.29 -1.03 9.73
CA MET A 388 -26.19 -0.90 8.75
C MET A 388 -25.09 -1.98 8.83
N PRO A 389 -24.62 -2.42 10.01
CA PRO A 389 -23.61 -3.48 10.11
C PRO A 389 -24.02 -4.78 9.40
N ASP A 390 -25.29 -5.18 9.50
CA ASP A 390 -25.76 -6.42 8.87
C ASP A 390 -25.84 -6.28 7.36
N ILE A 391 -26.19 -5.09 6.88
CA ILE A 391 -26.21 -4.74 5.45
C ILE A 391 -24.77 -4.79 4.89
N TRP A 392 -23.82 -4.10 5.52
CA TRP A 392 -22.41 -4.11 5.08
C TRP A 392 -21.76 -5.49 5.18
N ASN A 393 -22.10 -6.28 6.20
CA ASN A 393 -21.67 -7.68 6.30
C ASN A 393 -22.14 -8.46 5.06
N GLN A 394 -23.43 -8.34 4.71
CA GLN A 394 -24.02 -9.06 3.58
C GLN A 394 -23.53 -8.55 2.22
N HIS A 395 -23.31 -7.25 2.06
CA HIS A 395 -22.90 -6.65 0.79
C HIS A 395 -21.43 -6.98 0.46
N PHE A 396 -20.53 -6.91 1.46
CA PHE A 396 -19.10 -7.07 1.20
C PHE A 396 -18.27 -7.72 2.30
N LEU A 397 -18.52 -7.47 3.60
CA LEU A 397 -17.54 -7.88 4.61
C LEU A 397 -17.53 -9.41 4.88
N ASN A 398 -18.61 -10.12 4.56
CA ASN A 398 -18.65 -11.57 4.68
C ASN A 398 -17.65 -12.27 3.74
N VAL A 399 -17.23 -11.64 2.63
CA VAL A 399 -16.19 -12.18 1.73
C VAL A 399 -14.91 -12.41 2.50
N ARG A 400 -14.41 -11.39 3.21
CA ARG A 400 -13.21 -11.50 4.06
C ARG A 400 -13.30 -12.63 5.07
N ARG A 401 -14.47 -12.85 5.70
CA ARG A 401 -14.66 -13.92 6.70
C ARG A 401 -14.71 -15.31 6.08
N ALA A 402 -15.31 -15.45 4.91
CA ALA A 402 -15.54 -16.73 4.26
C ALA A 402 -14.33 -17.25 3.48
N ARG A 403 -13.44 -16.34 3.08
CA ARG A 403 -12.39 -16.62 2.09
C ARG A 403 -11.00 -16.16 2.54
N GLY A 404 -10.92 -15.13 3.37
CA GLY A 404 -9.67 -14.64 3.95
C GLY A 404 -8.99 -13.51 3.17
N GLU A 405 -9.50 -13.11 2.00
CA GLU A 405 -8.93 -11.98 1.25
C GLU A 405 -9.25 -10.64 1.91
N SER A 406 -8.36 -9.67 1.71
CA SER A 406 -8.48 -8.33 2.24
C SER A 406 -9.65 -7.58 1.60
N VAL A 407 -10.38 -6.83 2.44
CA VAL A 407 -11.43 -5.90 2.01
C VAL A 407 -11.02 -4.50 2.45
N VAL A 408 -10.94 -3.58 1.49
CA VAL A 408 -10.62 -2.16 1.69
C VAL A 408 -11.72 -1.32 1.05
N VAL A 409 -12.38 -0.43 1.79
CA VAL A 409 -13.48 0.36 1.20
C VAL A 409 -12.90 1.42 0.26
N GLY A 410 -13.09 1.29 -1.06
CA GLY A 410 -12.51 2.18 -2.08
C GLY A 410 -13.14 3.57 -2.15
N GLY A 411 -14.34 3.72 -1.60
CA GLY A 411 -15.02 5.01 -1.50
C GLY A 411 -16.16 4.99 -0.51
N PHE A 412 -16.13 5.93 0.43
CA PHE A 412 -17.25 6.20 1.32
C PHE A 412 -17.33 7.68 1.70
N GLY A 413 -18.54 8.17 1.99
CA GLY A 413 -18.74 9.56 2.40
C GLY A 413 -20.18 10.04 2.21
N GLY A 414 -20.37 11.33 2.45
CA GLY A 414 -21.65 12.02 2.44
C GLY A 414 -21.47 13.51 2.79
N ARG A 415 -22.51 14.33 2.58
CA ARG A 415 -22.43 15.80 2.77
C ARG A 415 -22.22 16.22 4.23
N PHE A 416 -22.57 15.36 5.18
CA PHE A 416 -22.54 15.59 6.63
C PHE A 416 -23.43 16.76 7.10
N GLN A 417 -24.50 17.05 6.34
CA GLN A 417 -25.37 18.21 6.58
C GLN A 417 -26.65 17.87 7.37
N SER A 418 -27.23 16.69 7.15
CA SER A 418 -28.43 16.24 7.88
C SER A 418 -28.05 15.32 9.03
N GLU A 419 -28.91 15.26 10.05
CA GLU A 419 -28.76 14.31 11.17
C GLU A 419 -28.67 12.85 10.67
N GLU A 420 -29.43 12.51 9.62
CA GLU A 420 -29.43 11.19 9.00
C GLU A 420 -28.05 10.84 8.39
N ASP A 421 -27.45 11.78 7.65
CA ASP A 421 -26.15 11.57 6.99
C ASP A 421 -24.97 11.61 7.99
N GLN A 422 -25.10 12.41 9.06
CA GLN A 422 -24.17 12.40 10.19
C GLN A 422 -24.20 11.07 10.94
N ASN A 423 -25.41 10.56 11.23
CA ASN A 423 -25.60 9.25 11.84
C ASN A 423 -25.03 8.12 10.96
N TRP A 424 -25.20 8.19 9.65
CA TRP A 424 -24.60 7.25 8.71
C TRP A 424 -23.07 7.28 8.78
N HIS A 425 -22.46 8.47 8.73
CA HIS A 425 -21.00 8.63 8.79
C HIS A 425 -20.40 8.07 10.07
N ILE A 426 -20.95 8.48 11.21
CA ILE A 426 -20.48 8.03 12.52
C ILE A 426 -20.59 6.51 12.61
N LYS A 427 -21.67 5.93 12.09
CA LYS A 427 -21.88 4.47 12.06
C LYS A 427 -20.88 3.77 11.13
N ALA A 428 -20.61 4.32 9.94
CA ALA A 428 -19.67 3.76 8.97
C ALA A 428 -18.25 3.74 9.53
N VAL A 429 -17.76 4.88 10.03
CA VAL A 429 -16.43 4.95 10.65
C VAL A 429 -16.33 4.01 11.85
N SER A 430 -17.33 3.99 12.73
CA SER A 430 -17.34 3.06 13.86
C SER A 430 -17.32 1.60 13.41
N TYR A 431 -18.00 1.28 12.32
CA TYR A 431 -18.01 -0.07 11.76
C TYR A 431 -16.64 -0.46 11.18
N PHE A 432 -15.98 0.45 10.46
CA PHE A 432 -14.64 0.21 9.90
C PHE A 432 -13.59 0.04 11.00
N VAL A 433 -13.60 0.89 12.03
CA VAL A 433 -12.74 0.74 13.21
C VAL A 433 -12.95 -0.62 13.89
N ASN A 434 -14.20 -0.96 14.23
CA ASN A 434 -14.51 -2.20 14.94
C ASN A 434 -14.16 -3.47 14.14
N ASN A 435 -14.15 -3.37 12.81
CA ASN A 435 -13.84 -4.48 11.93
C ASN A 435 -12.42 -4.41 11.35
N ARG A 436 -11.59 -3.42 11.70
CA ARG A 436 -10.26 -3.20 11.11
C ARG A 436 -10.30 -3.21 9.57
N VAL A 437 -11.12 -2.32 9.01
CA VAL A 437 -11.28 -2.17 7.56
C VAL A 437 -10.61 -0.86 7.15
N SER A 438 -9.59 -0.93 6.31
CA SER A 438 -8.99 0.26 5.69
C SER A 438 -9.98 0.88 4.70
N SER A 439 -9.85 2.18 4.44
CA SER A 439 -10.83 2.88 3.63
C SER A 439 -10.29 4.14 2.97
N PHE A 440 -10.86 4.50 1.83
CA PHE A 440 -10.61 5.75 1.11
C PHE A 440 -11.83 6.66 1.20
N TYR A 441 -11.70 7.78 1.89
CA TYR A 441 -12.79 8.76 2.01
C TYR A 441 -13.05 9.46 0.68
N CYS A 442 -14.31 9.67 0.33
CA CYS A 442 -14.74 10.41 -0.85
C CYS A 442 -15.30 11.77 -0.39
N ALA A 443 -14.57 12.87 -0.57
CA ALA A 443 -13.26 13.01 -1.22
C ALA A 443 -12.43 14.14 -0.62
N LEU A 444 -11.21 14.36 -1.10
CA LEU A 444 -10.48 15.61 -0.84
C LEU A 444 -11.25 16.79 -1.44
N ASN A 445 -11.74 16.61 -2.66
CA ASN A 445 -12.41 17.63 -3.47
C ASN A 445 -13.73 18.13 -2.83
N PRO A 446 -13.94 19.45 -2.67
CA PRO A 446 -15.22 20.02 -2.27
C PRO A 446 -16.36 19.76 -3.29
N THR A 447 -15.99 19.63 -4.56
CA THR A 447 -16.89 19.54 -5.73
C THR A 447 -17.65 18.21 -5.86
N ALA A 448 -17.40 17.23 -4.99
CA ALA A 448 -18.04 15.92 -5.06
C ALA A 448 -19.55 16.03 -4.82
N ALA A 449 -20.36 15.92 -5.88
CA ALA A 449 -21.78 16.29 -5.85
C ALA A 449 -22.61 15.62 -4.72
N GLY A 450 -22.35 14.35 -4.42
CA GLY A 450 -23.09 13.60 -3.40
C GLY A 450 -22.51 13.66 -1.99
N THR A 451 -21.23 14.05 -1.84
CA THR A 451 -20.49 13.92 -0.57
C THR A 451 -19.88 15.24 -0.09
N GLY A 452 -19.70 16.22 -0.97
CA GLY A 452 -18.72 17.28 -0.73
C GLY A 452 -17.32 16.71 -0.44
N GLY A 453 -16.44 17.55 0.09
CA GLY A 453 -15.05 17.20 0.35
C GLY A 453 -14.63 17.24 1.81
N LEU A 454 -13.32 17.06 2.01
CA LEU A 454 -12.56 17.40 3.23
C LEU A 454 -12.11 18.86 3.24
N LEU A 455 -12.17 19.53 2.10
CA LEU A 455 -12.00 20.97 1.96
C LEU A 455 -13.36 21.61 1.65
N GLU A 456 -13.50 22.89 2.00
CA GLU A 456 -14.57 23.75 1.52
C GLU A 456 -14.32 24.22 0.07
N ASP A 457 -15.32 24.88 -0.53
CA ASP A 457 -15.30 25.33 -1.93
C ASP A 457 -14.12 26.27 -2.28
N ASP A 458 -13.50 26.88 -1.28
CA ASP A 458 -12.31 27.73 -1.42
C ASP A 458 -11.00 26.93 -1.65
N TRP A 459 -11.07 25.58 -1.62
CA TRP A 459 -9.92 24.67 -1.71
C TRP A 459 -8.84 24.93 -0.65
N ALA A 460 -9.22 25.53 0.48
CA ALA A 460 -8.29 25.96 1.52
C ALA A 460 -8.77 25.63 2.93
N THR A 461 -10.04 25.87 3.22
CA THR A 461 -10.61 25.73 4.56
C THR A 461 -10.92 24.24 4.83
N PRO A 462 -10.36 23.63 5.89
CA PRO A 462 -10.66 22.25 6.25
C PRO A 462 -12.09 22.06 6.78
N ARG A 463 -12.73 20.94 6.44
CA ARG A 463 -14.00 20.48 7.02
C ARG A 463 -13.77 19.76 8.36
N SER A 464 -13.59 20.55 9.42
CA SER A 464 -13.32 20.01 10.77
C SER A 464 -14.38 19.00 11.23
N ASP A 465 -15.66 19.26 10.94
CA ASP A 465 -16.78 18.37 11.25
C ASP A 465 -16.61 16.94 10.70
N LYS A 466 -16.10 16.82 9.47
CA LYS A 466 -15.79 15.51 8.85
C LYS A 466 -14.47 14.94 9.35
N LEU A 467 -13.44 15.78 9.46
CA LEU A 467 -12.10 15.37 9.91
C LEU A 467 -12.13 14.81 11.34
N ASP A 468 -12.94 15.40 12.22
CA ASP A 468 -13.11 14.92 13.59
C ASP A 468 -13.69 13.50 13.65
N VAL A 469 -14.63 13.17 12.77
CA VAL A 469 -15.17 11.80 12.68
C VAL A 469 -14.12 10.85 12.12
N LEU A 470 -13.40 11.26 11.07
CA LEU A 470 -12.39 10.44 10.39
C LEU A 470 -11.13 10.21 11.21
N SER A 471 -10.80 11.10 12.15
CA SER A 471 -9.65 10.97 13.06
C SER A 471 -9.64 9.69 13.90
N ARG A 472 -10.78 8.98 13.96
CA ARG A 472 -10.93 7.70 14.66
C ARG A 472 -10.39 6.51 13.85
N LEU A 473 -10.19 6.69 12.55
CA LEU A 473 -9.55 5.68 11.70
C LEU A 473 -8.05 5.72 11.98
N GLU A 474 -7.48 4.56 12.26
CA GLU A 474 -6.04 4.45 12.44
C GLU A 474 -5.34 4.56 11.08
N SER A 475 -4.15 5.16 11.07
CA SER A 475 -3.27 5.19 9.90
C SER A 475 -1.92 4.62 10.30
N SER A 476 -1.39 3.73 9.46
CA SER A 476 -0.06 3.16 9.67
C SER A 476 1.04 4.08 9.20
N ASP A 477 2.18 4.04 9.90
CA ASP A 477 3.37 4.78 9.49
C ASP A 477 4.04 4.08 8.30
N VAL A 478 3.86 4.67 7.11
CA VAL A 478 4.39 4.16 5.84
C VAL A 478 5.92 4.05 5.87
N THR A 479 6.61 4.86 6.68
CA THR A 479 8.07 4.85 6.74
C THR A 479 8.64 3.56 7.31
N GLN A 480 7.84 2.79 8.06
CA GLN A 480 8.23 1.49 8.60
C GLN A 480 8.36 0.41 7.51
N PHE A 481 7.72 0.62 6.35
CA PHE A 481 7.75 -0.30 5.21
C PHE A 481 8.73 0.13 4.12
N LEU A 482 9.38 1.28 4.29
CA LEU A 482 10.44 1.72 3.38
C LEU A 482 11.73 0.99 3.72
N PRO A 483 12.50 0.50 2.71
CA PRO A 483 13.87 0.11 2.96
C PRO A 483 14.60 1.31 3.57
N PRO A 484 15.49 1.11 4.57
CA PRO A 484 16.24 2.21 5.16
C PRO A 484 16.93 2.97 4.03
N SER A 485 16.68 4.28 3.95
CA SER A 485 17.31 5.14 2.95
C SER A 485 18.81 4.85 2.93
N PRO A 486 19.44 4.69 1.75
CA PRO A 486 20.88 4.64 1.67
C PRO A 486 21.41 5.81 2.49
N ARG A 487 22.31 5.55 3.44
CA ARG A 487 22.95 6.62 4.20
C ARG A 487 23.40 7.66 3.18
N PRO A 488 23.02 8.95 3.33
CA PRO A 488 23.53 9.96 2.42
C PRO A 488 25.05 9.79 2.38
N PRO A 489 25.66 9.76 1.19
CA PRO A 489 27.10 9.67 1.11
C PRO A 489 27.68 10.74 2.02
N PRO A 490 28.76 10.45 2.77
CA PRO A 490 29.36 11.45 3.64
C PRO A 490 29.53 12.74 2.83
N PRO A 491 29.21 13.91 3.41
CA PRO A 491 29.41 15.17 2.70
C PRO A 491 30.82 15.16 2.13
N PRO A 492 31.02 15.51 0.83
CA PRO A 492 32.35 15.56 0.27
C PRO A 492 33.22 16.43 1.19
N PRO A 493 34.49 16.06 1.43
CA PRO A 493 35.37 16.88 2.24
C PRO A 493 35.32 18.32 1.68
N PRO A 494 35.14 19.35 2.53
CA PRO A 494 35.16 20.71 2.04
C PRO A 494 36.48 20.92 1.30
N CYS A 495 36.42 21.37 0.04
CA CYS A 495 37.60 21.86 -0.65
C CYS A 495 38.13 23.03 0.18
N LEU A 496 39.17 22.77 0.98
CA LEU A 496 39.87 23.79 1.76
C LEU A 496 40.58 24.70 0.77
N TRP A 497 39.97 25.83 0.45
CA TRP A 497 40.71 26.98 -0.06
C TRP A 497 41.06 27.88 1.11
N GLU A 498 42.33 28.19 1.26
CA GLU A 498 42.80 29.17 2.24
C GLU A 498 42.09 30.51 1.99
N ARG A 499 41.38 30.95 3.03
CA ARG A 499 40.75 32.26 3.13
C ARG A 499 41.87 33.28 3.25
N ASP A 500 42.17 33.96 2.16
CA ASP A 500 42.69 35.33 2.17
C ASP A 500 42.50 35.94 0.77
N SER A 501 41.27 36.39 0.48
CA SER A 501 40.99 37.21 -0.71
C SER A 501 40.36 38.54 -0.27
N PRO A 502 40.89 39.70 -0.71
CA PRO A 502 40.40 41.03 -0.33
C PRO A 502 39.12 41.45 -1.08
N CYS A 503 38.44 40.53 -1.75
CA CYS A 503 37.34 40.83 -2.66
C CYS A 503 36.07 40.02 -2.30
N HIS A 504 34.92 40.69 -2.27
CA HIS A 504 33.62 40.10 -1.90
C HIS A 504 32.68 40.02 -3.11
N PHE A 505 32.11 38.83 -3.38
CA PHE A 505 31.11 38.61 -4.43
C PHE A 505 29.92 37.82 -3.89
N ALA A 506 28.73 38.16 -4.37
CA ALA A 506 27.54 37.33 -4.25
C ALA A 506 27.07 36.98 -5.67
N CYS A 507 26.86 35.69 -5.93
CA CYS A 507 26.31 35.21 -7.20
C CYS A 507 24.88 34.70 -6.99
N THR A 508 23.95 35.19 -7.81
CA THR A 508 22.55 34.77 -7.80
C THR A 508 22.18 34.19 -9.16
N LEU A 509 21.40 33.10 -9.16
CA LEU A 509 20.82 32.53 -10.36
C LEU A 509 19.79 33.52 -10.93
N THR A 510 19.94 33.93 -12.19
CA THR A 510 18.98 34.82 -12.85
C THR A 510 18.36 34.12 -14.06
N ASN A 511 17.03 34.09 -14.10
CA ASN A 511 16.28 33.74 -15.31
C ASN A 511 16.10 35.02 -16.12
N THR A 512 16.87 35.17 -17.19
CA THR A 512 16.61 36.24 -18.17
C THR A 512 16.05 35.61 -19.44
N GLU A 513 14.76 35.84 -19.72
CA GLU A 513 13.99 35.32 -20.87
C GLU A 513 14.48 35.83 -22.24
N ALA A 514 15.54 36.64 -22.31
CA ALA A 514 16.03 37.27 -23.56
C ALA A 514 17.39 36.75 -24.07
N GLY A 515 17.91 35.66 -23.49
CA GLY A 515 19.29 35.22 -23.73
C GLY A 515 20.29 36.10 -22.96
N CYS A 516 21.35 35.48 -22.40
CA CYS A 516 22.33 36.21 -21.62
C CYS A 516 23.11 37.16 -22.57
N SER A 517 22.86 38.47 -22.53
CA SER A 517 23.66 39.47 -23.27
C SER A 517 24.64 40.16 -22.34
N GLU A 518 25.89 40.34 -22.80
CA GLU A 518 26.94 41.09 -22.08
C GLU A 518 26.61 42.60 -22.09
N GLY A 519 25.65 43.01 -21.25
CA GLY A 519 25.36 44.41 -20.96
C GLY A 519 26.25 44.90 -19.84
N GLY A 520 27.12 45.88 -20.11
CA GLY A 520 28.22 46.28 -19.24
C GLY A 520 27.91 46.73 -17.81
N ARG A 521 29.01 46.82 -17.05
CA ARG A 521 29.24 47.20 -15.63
C ARG A 521 29.14 46.10 -14.56
N ASP A 522 28.50 44.97 -14.83
CA ASP A 522 28.53 43.76 -14.00
C ASP A 522 28.76 42.52 -14.88
N GLN A 523 29.56 41.55 -14.43
CA GLN A 523 29.88 40.37 -15.24
C GLN A 523 28.80 39.29 -15.08
N LEU A 524 28.01 39.09 -16.15
CA LEU A 524 27.26 37.86 -16.35
C LEU A 524 28.23 36.79 -16.89
N VAL A 525 28.30 35.63 -16.25
CA VAL A 525 29.07 34.49 -16.78
C VAL A 525 28.09 33.50 -17.40
N THR A 526 28.22 33.25 -18.71
CA THR A 526 27.56 32.12 -19.37
C THR A 526 28.48 30.91 -19.24
N SER A 527 27.97 29.77 -18.76
CA SER A 527 28.79 28.56 -18.58
C SER A 527 28.50 27.45 -19.59
N VAL A 528 27.37 27.49 -20.31
CA VAL A 528 27.00 26.58 -21.41
C VAL A 528 25.93 27.23 -22.30
N PRO A 529 25.90 27.04 -23.64
CA PRO A 529 24.70 27.32 -24.44
C PRO A 529 23.49 26.56 -23.87
N GLY A 530 22.48 27.29 -23.37
CA GLY A 530 21.27 26.70 -22.77
C GLY A 530 21.35 26.38 -21.26
N GLY A 531 22.43 26.76 -20.56
CA GLY A 531 22.50 26.71 -19.09
C GLY A 531 21.94 27.97 -18.41
N PRO A 532 21.68 27.94 -17.09
CA PRO A 532 21.18 29.10 -16.36
C PRO A 532 22.24 30.23 -16.29
N CYS A 533 21.79 31.49 -16.41
CA CYS A 533 22.68 32.65 -16.27
C CYS A 533 22.97 32.91 -14.77
N PHE A 534 24.21 33.29 -14.45
CA PHE A 534 24.60 33.73 -13.10
C PHE A 534 24.97 35.21 -13.12
N TYR A 535 24.42 35.95 -12.17
CA TYR A 535 24.78 37.34 -11.92
C TYR A 535 25.69 37.41 -10.70
N CYS A 536 26.91 37.93 -10.86
CA CYS A 536 27.83 38.15 -9.76
C CYS A 536 28.09 39.65 -9.59
N GLY A 537 27.59 40.22 -8.49
CA GLY A 537 27.70 41.65 -8.18
C GLY A 537 28.71 41.96 -7.08
N HIS A 538 29.28 43.17 -7.11
CA HIS A 538 30.06 43.75 -6.02
C HIS A 538 29.14 44.14 -4.87
N TYR A 539 29.32 43.55 -3.69
CA TYR A 539 28.61 43.98 -2.48
C TYR A 539 29.55 44.77 -1.59
N ASN A 540 29.20 46.01 -1.26
CA ASN A 540 29.89 46.73 -0.20
C ASN A 540 28.89 47.44 0.72
N LYS A 541 29.10 47.27 2.04
CA LYS A 541 28.44 47.83 3.24
C LYS A 541 27.55 46.87 4.06
N ASP A 542 28.12 45.79 4.61
CA ASP A 542 27.86 45.35 6.01
C ASP A 542 28.87 44.25 6.43
N PRO A 543 29.67 44.40 7.51
CA PRO A 543 30.65 43.39 7.93
C PRO A 543 30.08 42.09 8.55
N ALA A 544 28.76 42.00 8.79
CA ALA A 544 28.19 40.90 9.58
C ALA A 544 27.49 39.78 8.78
N GLY A 545 27.46 39.82 7.45
CA GLY A 545 26.71 38.82 6.67
C GLY A 545 27.35 38.47 5.34
N CYS A 546 28.23 37.47 5.29
CA CYS A 546 28.71 36.90 4.03
C CYS A 546 28.94 35.38 4.17
N VAL A 547 28.22 34.60 3.35
CA VAL A 547 28.40 33.17 3.15
C VAL A 547 28.56 32.95 1.65
N THR A 548 29.68 32.36 1.22
CA THR A 548 29.82 31.82 -0.13
C THR A 548 28.83 30.66 -0.27
N LYS A 549 27.77 30.81 -1.09
CA LYS A 549 26.82 29.71 -1.36
C LYS A 549 27.27 28.97 -2.61
N TYR A 550 27.56 27.68 -2.44
CA TYR A 550 27.73 26.74 -3.54
C TYR A 550 26.34 26.30 -4.01
N PHE A 551 26.08 26.35 -5.32
CA PHE A 551 24.85 25.83 -5.90
C PHE A 551 25.15 24.46 -6.51
N GLN A 552 24.46 23.43 -6.03
CA GLN A 552 24.50 22.09 -6.60
C GLN A 552 23.36 21.99 -7.63
N VAL A 553 23.70 21.90 -8.91
CA VAL A 553 22.74 21.53 -9.96
C VAL A 553 22.90 20.02 -10.20
N PRO A 554 21.83 19.22 -10.08
CA PRO A 554 21.90 17.80 -10.39
C PRO A 554 22.41 17.57 -11.82
N GLY A 555 23.55 16.87 -11.97
CA GLY A 555 24.07 16.43 -13.27
C GLY A 555 25.05 17.37 -14.01
N VAL A 556 25.57 18.45 -13.41
CA VAL A 556 26.49 19.37 -14.10
C VAL A 556 27.66 19.83 -13.20
N SER A 557 28.83 20.02 -13.82
CA SER A 557 30.10 20.50 -13.22
C SER A 557 29.97 21.79 -12.39
N PHE A 558 30.84 21.95 -11.38
CA PHE A 558 30.85 23.13 -10.49
C PHE A 558 31.69 24.29 -11.09
N ILE A 559 31.29 25.53 -10.78
CA ILE A 559 32.09 26.75 -11.07
C ILE A 559 32.83 27.12 -9.78
N ALA A 560 34.16 27.13 -9.82
CA ALA A 560 35.00 27.56 -8.71
C ALA A 560 35.63 28.93 -9.02
N LEU A 561 35.70 29.83 -8.04
CA LEU A 561 36.45 31.07 -8.15
C LEU A 561 37.94 30.74 -8.07
N LYS A 562 38.67 30.90 -9.19
CA LYS A 562 40.09 30.56 -9.30
C LYS A 562 40.97 31.63 -8.67
N ARG A 563 40.66 32.90 -8.93
CA ARG A 563 41.42 34.04 -8.46
C ARG A 563 40.53 35.27 -8.36
N CYS A 564 40.78 36.09 -7.35
CA CYS A 564 40.23 37.43 -7.33
C CYS A 564 41.25 38.46 -6.84
N GLU A 565 41.33 39.59 -7.54
CA GLU A 565 42.25 40.68 -7.23
C GLU A 565 41.60 42.06 -7.40
N PHE A 566 41.99 43.01 -6.56
CA PHE A 566 41.56 44.40 -6.68
C PHE A 566 42.57 45.18 -7.55
N LYS A 567 42.16 45.58 -8.75
CA LYS A 567 42.99 46.34 -9.69
C LYS A 567 42.19 47.50 -10.28
N ASN A 568 42.83 48.66 -10.39
CA ASN A 568 42.24 49.88 -10.98
C ASN A 568 40.90 50.30 -10.35
N GLY A 569 40.77 50.19 -9.03
CA GLY A 569 39.57 50.59 -8.30
C GLY A 569 38.38 49.63 -8.42
N ARG A 570 38.58 48.40 -8.93
CA ARG A 570 37.55 47.36 -9.08
C ARG A 570 38.11 45.98 -8.72
N CYS A 571 37.32 45.11 -8.10
CA CYS A 571 37.63 43.68 -8.02
C CYS A 571 37.42 43.01 -9.38
N GLN A 572 38.40 42.22 -9.81
CA GLN A 572 38.36 41.37 -10.99
C GLN A 572 38.42 39.92 -10.54
N ALA A 573 37.48 39.10 -11.01
CA ALA A 573 37.37 37.69 -10.67
C ALA A 573 37.66 36.81 -11.90
N GLU A 574 38.38 35.72 -11.68
CA GLU A 574 38.63 34.66 -12.66
C GLU A 574 37.99 33.37 -12.13
N PHE A 575 37.18 32.71 -12.95
CA PHE A 575 36.46 31.49 -12.60
C PHE A 575 37.01 30.30 -13.40
N GLU A 576 37.07 29.13 -12.78
CA GLU A 576 37.49 27.88 -13.41
C GLU A 576 36.41 26.82 -13.26
N ARG A 577 36.27 26.01 -14.30
CA ARG A 577 35.41 24.83 -14.31
C ARG A 577 36.15 23.69 -13.64
N GLN A 578 35.65 23.20 -12.51
CA GLN A 578 36.15 21.95 -11.91
C GLN A 578 35.19 20.81 -12.24
N MET A 579 35.70 19.81 -12.96
CA MET A 579 35.13 18.47 -12.96
C MET A 579 35.71 17.74 -11.74
N CYS A 580 34.86 17.26 -10.84
CA CYS A 580 35.30 16.34 -9.81
C CYS A 580 35.50 14.97 -10.47
N ASP A 581 36.74 14.61 -10.78
CA ASP A 581 37.07 13.23 -11.16
C ASP A 581 36.72 12.31 -9.99
N GLY A 582 35.89 11.30 -10.25
CA GLY A 582 35.46 10.31 -9.25
C GLY A 582 33.96 9.98 -9.24
N TRP A 583 33.13 10.65 -10.06
CA TRP A 583 31.72 10.28 -10.21
C TRP A 583 31.59 9.08 -11.17
N GLN A 584 31.66 7.86 -10.64
CA GLN A 584 31.10 6.71 -11.36
C GLN A 584 29.59 6.71 -11.16
N VAL A 585 28.85 6.97 -12.23
CA VAL A 585 27.41 6.67 -12.29
C VAL A 585 27.24 5.17 -11.99
N PRO A 586 26.39 4.76 -11.04
CA PRO A 586 26.10 3.34 -10.86
C PRO A 586 25.59 2.77 -12.18
N SER A 587 26.27 1.77 -12.72
CA SER A 587 25.80 1.11 -13.93
C SER A 587 24.41 0.50 -13.68
N PRO A 588 23.50 0.52 -14.67
CA PRO A 588 22.26 -0.23 -14.58
C PRO A 588 22.58 -1.70 -14.27
N LEU A 589 21.83 -2.30 -13.35
CA LEU A 589 21.94 -3.73 -13.06
C LEU A 589 21.81 -4.52 -14.38
N PRO A 590 22.71 -5.49 -14.67
CA PRO A 590 22.57 -6.32 -15.84
C PRO A 590 21.26 -7.11 -15.79
N PRO A 591 20.60 -7.36 -16.93
CA PRO A 591 19.35 -8.12 -16.96
C PRO A 591 19.58 -9.53 -16.41
N PRO A 592 18.57 -10.11 -15.72
CA PRO A 592 18.67 -11.48 -15.21
C PRO A 592 18.86 -12.46 -16.37
N PRO A 593 19.63 -13.55 -16.17
CA PRO A 593 19.83 -14.57 -17.20
C PRO A 593 18.49 -15.23 -17.57
N PRO A 594 18.31 -15.63 -18.84
CA PRO A 594 17.08 -16.29 -19.27
C PRO A 594 16.88 -17.62 -18.52
N PRO A 595 15.63 -17.97 -18.20
CA PRO A 595 15.33 -19.22 -17.51
C PRO A 595 15.71 -20.44 -18.38
N PRO A 596 16.16 -21.55 -17.77
CA PRO A 596 16.48 -22.76 -18.51
C PRO A 596 15.22 -23.32 -19.19
N LEU A 597 15.36 -23.64 -20.48
CA LEU A 597 14.35 -24.33 -21.28
C LEU A 597 13.94 -25.63 -20.59
N GLN A 598 12.68 -25.73 -20.15
CA GLN A 598 12.09 -26.99 -19.72
C GLN A 598 11.51 -27.76 -20.91
N PRO A 599 11.57 -29.11 -20.88
CA PRO A 599 11.14 -29.95 -21.99
C PRO A 599 9.62 -29.98 -22.12
N THR A 600 9.16 -29.96 -23.36
CA THR A 600 7.77 -30.22 -23.76
C THR A 600 7.33 -31.63 -23.32
N GLU A 601 6.30 -31.73 -22.47
CA GLU A 601 5.54 -32.97 -22.30
C GLU A 601 4.16 -32.84 -22.93
N ARG A 602 3.84 -33.90 -23.69
CA ARG A 602 2.63 -34.10 -24.48
C ARG A 602 1.40 -34.19 -23.59
N SER A 603 0.34 -33.57 -24.07
CA SER A 603 -1.05 -33.88 -23.73
C SER A 603 -1.38 -35.35 -24.03
N ASP A 604 -1.97 -36.05 -23.07
CA ASP A 604 -2.92 -37.10 -23.38
C ASP A 604 -4.18 -36.94 -22.51
N SER A 605 -5.29 -36.86 -23.22
CA SER A 605 -6.65 -36.71 -22.73
C SER A 605 -7.21 -38.04 -22.26
N THR A 606 -7.93 -38.07 -21.13
CA THR A 606 -9.12 -38.92 -21.03
C THR A 606 -10.11 -38.41 -19.99
N GLN A 607 -11.35 -38.25 -20.43
CA GLN A 607 -12.53 -37.92 -19.65
C GLN A 607 -12.90 -39.06 -18.69
N LEU A 608 -13.56 -38.73 -17.57
CA LEU A 608 -14.79 -39.41 -17.09
C LEU A 608 -15.47 -38.58 -15.98
N ARG A 609 -16.79 -38.66 -15.96
CA ARG A 609 -17.78 -37.83 -15.22
C ARG A 609 -18.53 -38.72 -14.19
N PRO A 610 -19.58 -38.26 -13.46
CA PRO A 610 -19.62 -38.15 -11.99
C PRO A 610 -20.69 -39.05 -11.28
N SER A 611 -20.81 -38.95 -9.95
CA SER A 611 -22.04 -39.23 -9.15
C SER A 611 -21.83 -38.74 -7.70
N ASP A 612 -22.69 -37.83 -7.20
CA ASP A 612 -23.81 -38.02 -6.24
C ASP A 612 -23.36 -38.52 -4.84
N SER A 613 -23.86 -38.10 -3.67
CA SER A 613 -24.99 -37.29 -3.18
C SER A 613 -24.85 -37.22 -1.63
N GLY A 614 -25.57 -36.33 -0.93
CA GLY A 614 -25.85 -36.53 0.52
C GLY A 614 -25.84 -35.30 1.44
N SER A 615 -27.04 -34.82 1.75
CA SER A 615 -27.54 -33.91 2.81
C SER A 615 -27.22 -34.39 4.26
N GLU A 616 -27.33 -33.69 5.41
CA GLU A 616 -28.24 -32.64 5.90
C GLU A 616 -27.94 -32.21 7.39
N VAL A 617 -28.47 -31.03 7.83
CA VAL A 617 -28.95 -30.59 9.20
C VAL A 617 -28.05 -30.03 10.37
N LEU A 618 -28.13 -28.69 10.55
CA LEU A 618 -28.47 -27.73 11.68
C LEU A 618 -28.06 -27.83 13.20
N LEU A 619 -27.31 -26.77 13.67
CA LEU A 619 -27.46 -25.76 14.81
C LEU A 619 -27.60 -26.14 16.33
N PRO A 620 -27.44 -25.22 17.36
CA PRO A 620 -26.66 -23.94 17.55
C PRO A 620 -26.01 -23.68 18.97
N SER A 621 -25.36 -22.49 19.12
CA SER A 621 -25.02 -21.62 20.32
C SER A 621 -23.87 -22.03 21.30
N ASP A 622 -23.09 -21.18 22.00
CA ASP A 622 -23.11 -19.73 22.31
C ASP A 622 -21.74 -19.19 22.87
N SER A 623 -21.52 -17.87 22.73
CA SER A 623 -20.67 -16.90 23.49
C SER A 623 -19.17 -17.12 23.83
N ALA A 624 -18.31 -16.21 23.36
CA ALA A 624 -17.39 -15.35 24.16
C ALA A 624 -16.51 -14.48 23.23
N LYS A 625 -16.59 -13.15 23.38
CA LYS A 625 -15.78 -12.16 22.64
C LYS A 625 -14.38 -12.08 23.25
N SER A 626 -13.34 -12.38 22.46
CA SER A 626 -11.97 -11.96 22.74
C SER A 626 -11.27 -11.54 21.43
N ARG A 627 -10.49 -10.45 21.51
CA ARG A 627 -9.73 -9.85 20.40
C ARG A 627 -8.78 -10.90 19.83
N LYS A 628 -8.89 -11.24 18.53
CA LYS A 628 -7.92 -12.14 17.88
C LYS A 628 -6.70 -11.33 17.41
N MET A 629 -5.56 -11.55 18.06
CA MET A 629 -4.21 -11.28 17.55
C MET A 629 -3.71 -12.57 16.91
N MET A 630 -3.13 -12.54 15.71
CA MET A 630 -2.65 -13.76 15.06
C MET A 630 -1.21 -14.05 15.52
N ILE A 631 -1.01 -15.14 16.27
CA ILE A 631 0.32 -15.63 16.62
C ILE A 631 0.70 -16.71 15.61
N SER A 632 1.72 -16.46 14.80
CA SER A 632 2.28 -17.49 13.92
C SER A 632 3.32 -18.31 14.67
N THR A 633 3.35 -19.60 14.37
CA THR A 633 4.08 -20.64 15.09
C THR A 633 4.94 -21.42 14.13
N GLU A 634 6.26 -21.25 14.22
CA GLU A 634 7.24 -22.02 13.46
C GLU A 634 7.90 -23.05 14.38
N ILE A 635 7.88 -24.34 14.01
CA ILE A 635 8.58 -25.41 14.75
C ILE A 635 9.64 -26.00 13.82
N ARG A 636 10.91 -25.89 14.24
CA ARG A 636 12.04 -26.52 13.57
C ARG A 636 12.61 -27.64 14.45
N VAL A 637 12.82 -28.79 13.84
CA VAL A 637 13.52 -29.91 14.47
C VAL A 637 14.97 -29.85 14.03
N LEU A 638 15.86 -29.54 14.97
CA LEU A 638 17.28 -29.38 14.68
C LEU A 638 18.04 -30.60 15.22
N ARG A 639 18.91 -31.12 14.37
CA ARG A 639 19.83 -32.22 14.68
C ARG A 639 21.25 -31.72 14.43
N ASN A 640 22.14 -31.90 15.41
CA ASN A 640 23.58 -31.79 15.18
C ASN A 640 24.10 -33.05 14.49
#